data_AF-A0AAU9JX74-F1
#
_entry.id   AF-A0AAU9JX74-F1
#
_cell.length_a   1.000
_cell.length_b   1.000
_cell.length_c   1.000
_cell.angle_alpha   90.00
_cell.angle_beta   90.00
_cell.angle_gamma   90.00
#
_symmetry.space_group_name_H-M   'P 1'
#
loop_
_entity.id
_entity.type
_entity.pdbx_description
1 polymer ?
#
loop_
_entity_poly.entity_id
_entity_poly.type
_entity_poly.pdbx_seq_one_letter_code
_entity_poly.pdbx_strand_id
1 'polypeptide(L)'
;MAGIYSKYSNSFHMNFLKLIFCALPLFVNSFGILLVYDYEDTASLSSLTEQIKTKIPLSDQVDISTCQYQEFELCITFHPSLQVIFDISDNFQAQYELDIFCKENSIVHIVKNSKIIYHSEWTFSISSSWEDTKSSFISLLHYFNWTEGVYFKDPEDTDITEELKKKSILINSLSVECLSPIEDFLAIEVMSLGKMIYFVFTNSHVSGEIQESLANAKLLGIGTAIIFVKESSYGASIDGALIMTENGQENSESDDDYLSTAFANLLSLITPNTTDSFQFRNTLLQKCPSDFCATEFSLINIHGGHKHLVGSIKKNEIIITSTIVFPGNSTIIPVSKKKVINLSISDGSTNPNSSPATSNPANVRGAHLAIEMVNEGNDILSNFEVSMFSYDCGVTVYNANFSIKCYSSNIDKIGYGHVAAYGSNVAVGDFQTFKALNITVPCVGAGPSDAALSSTANFPYYARVNLASSYLYNQIPLYLKASGWKKIAVIYQNDANFGKSAYYYINQSATNQGLEIVNDPNLRAIPMGLNRTQLKNYTNVIQAVINSGARLVIAAFAPPFAVYITEMFYDLGMRKGDIIFFAVYSGFVTDIAAKDDYTYKRLEVAVPMLRIYQELWVGEKGTQVYNRLVEKYKEAIAYNCPYYDTSYLIAYSINWMITKGDDYTDPAKLQKSIRSVKFLGCTGNVYIQPGSNDRIVNGLIIDSNSYNNDTGISVYTTALLKPFGPTILTIKQPLIYADGTTNKPSDLRITITDCPFPNKEIRTFVKGRAMVFAISFTIAGIMCISTFLIWKRWWNIKVEELKTKAEISIQDFLVGATIAIEFFQLISMGPDIRPMSTFIADIGDMLSLDLGSFFKLQNGVFWWVLDGVLAATLVWVILCIVILFQLDEKYSRIWIFRKLGWLGDNLMPILGNLCFIPFMSILLDVFVCDESIGDSFSDSFLNKDCYQFCWTGDHIIYSVLSFLAILSYEPLAVYCRPLWQELQNNLHVISIPLFLMVKTVVQILLIVLNKTLKRADEVVHGFLFVGLLILSIAFILKFKAYNYPRFTFWQILSLAGVAWIALLGTIFFISRDNNFPWIALIIGGLLFILIYGLIRQRKGYPSLLFRKKTRDTSTLFRFAFTFGKQTKIGSKVLPFSGNKSSSLRD
;
A
#
# COMPACT_ATOMS: atom_id res chain seq x y z
N MET A 1 17.59 -31.27 -44.00
CA MET A 1 18.44 -32.17 -44.82
C MET A 1 19.79 -31.50 -45.03
N ALA A 2 20.89 -32.26 -44.88
CA ALA A 2 22.31 -31.84 -44.85
C ALA A 2 22.91 -31.35 -43.51
N GLY A 3 22.49 -31.92 -42.36
CA GLY A 3 23.09 -31.62 -41.05
C GLY A 3 22.98 -32.70 -39.96
N ILE A 4 22.57 -33.93 -40.31
CA ILE A 4 22.41 -35.06 -39.36
C ILE A 4 23.09 -36.30 -39.95
N TYR A 5 24.38 -36.19 -40.26
CA TYR A 5 25.18 -37.32 -40.78
C TYR A 5 26.61 -37.36 -40.20
N SER A 6 26.86 -36.76 -39.03
CA SER A 6 28.21 -36.77 -38.41
C SER A 6 28.24 -37.17 -36.93
N LYS A 7 27.22 -37.87 -36.42
CA LYS A 7 27.21 -38.36 -35.03
C LYS A 7 27.03 -39.88 -34.86
N TYR A 8 27.02 -40.64 -35.95
CA TYR A 8 26.94 -42.11 -35.96
C TYR A 8 28.01 -42.76 -36.85
N SER A 9 29.23 -42.24 -36.85
CA SER A 9 30.39 -42.93 -37.41
C SER A 9 31.49 -43.02 -36.37
N ASN A 10 31.39 -44.00 -35.47
CA ASN A 10 32.51 -44.64 -34.77
C ASN A 10 32.00 -45.68 -33.77
N SER A 11 31.41 -46.78 -34.27
CA SER A 11 31.50 -48.13 -33.67
C SER A 11 30.78 -49.16 -34.55
N PHE A 12 31.18 -49.31 -35.82
CA PHE A 12 30.86 -50.52 -36.58
C PHE A 12 32.04 -51.49 -36.43
N HIS A 13 32.16 -52.06 -35.23
CA HIS A 13 32.68 -53.41 -35.10
C HIS A 13 31.48 -54.32 -35.28
N MET A 14 31.42 -55.02 -36.42
CA MET A 14 30.56 -56.19 -36.57
C MET A 14 31.03 -57.24 -35.55
N ASN A 15 30.48 -57.15 -34.33
CA ASN A 15 30.25 -58.34 -33.54
C ASN A 15 29.13 -59.09 -34.28
N PHE A 16 29.46 -60.24 -34.86
CA PHE A 16 28.46 -61.25 -35.22
C PHE A 16 27.63 -61.51 -33.96
N LEU A 17 26.43 -60.93 -33.88
CA LEU A 17 25.45 -61.30 -32.87
C LEU A 17 25.06 -62.74 -33.18
N LYS A 18 25.53 -63.67 -32.34
CA LYS A 18 25.07 -65.06 -32.36
C LYS A 18 23.57 -65.04 -32.03
N LEU A 19 22.74 -65.28 -33.03
CA LEU A 19 21.31 -65.47 -32.84
C LEU A 19 21.12 -66.88 -32.24
N ILE A 20 20.64 -66.93 -31.00
CA ILE A 20 20.27 -68.18 -30.34
C ILE A 20 18.75 -68.27 -30.44
N PHE A 21 18.25 -69.24 -31.18
CA PHE A 21 16.83 -69.60 -31.24
C PHE A 21 16.66 -71.01 -30.68
N CYS A 22 15.48 -71.31 -30.19
CA CYS A 22 15.11 -72.67 -29.83
C CYS A 22 13.92 -73.10 -30.67
N ALA A 23 13.92 -74.39 -31.05
CA ALA A 23 12.91 -74.96 -31.91
C ALA A 23 12.28 -76.18 -31.23
N LEU A 24 10.95 -76.27 -31.25
CA LEU A 24 10.19 -77.38 -30.65
C LEU A 24 9.39 -78.12 -31.73
N PRO A 25 9.74 -79.38 -32.04
CA PRO A 25 8.96 -80.20 -32.95
C PRO A 25 7.68 -80.73 -32.26
N LEU A 26 6.55 -80.58 -32.93
CA LEU A 26 5.22 -81.04 -32.51
C LEU A 26 4.60 -81.90 -33.63
N PHE A 27 3.79 -82.89 -33.26
CA PHE A 27 3.05 -83.71 -34.21
C PHE A 27 1.55 -83.70 -33.91
N VAL A 28 0.75 -83.36 -34.92
CA VAL A 28 -0.72 -83.43 -34.88
C VAL A 28 -1.17 -84.35 -36.01
N ASN A 29 -1.74 -85.52 -35.72
CA ASN A 29 -2.17 -86.50 -36.73
C ASN A 29 -1.09 -86.89 -37.76
N SER A 30 0.17 -87.06 -37.32
CA SER A 30 1.35 -87.30 -38.18
C SER A 30 1.85 -86.09 -38.98
N PHE A 31 1.21 -84.92 -38.80
CA PHE A 31 1.59 -83.67 -39.44
C PHE A 31 2.71 -82.99 -38.63
N GLY A 32 3.89 -82.80 -39.22
CA GLY A 32 5.06 -82.27 -38.51
C GLY A 32 5.06 -80.74 -38.45
N ILE A 33 5.14 -80.21 -37.23
CA ILE A 33 5.08 -78.78 -36.93
C ILE A 33 6.36 -78.40 -36.17
N LEU A 34 6.99 -77.27 -36.51
CA LEU A 34 8.14 -76.73 -35.78
C LEU A 34 7.77 -75.36 -35.22
N LEU A 35 7.86 -75.18 -33.90
CA LEU A 35 7.69 -73.88 -33.25
C LEU A 35 9.07 -73.22 -33.06
N VAL A 36 9.27 -72.00 -33.55
CA VAL A 36 10.50 -71.20 -33.45
C VAL A 36 10.24 -69.96 -32.59
N TYR A 37 11.14 -69.65 -31.64
CA TYR A 37 10.98 -68.55 -30.69
C TYR A 37 12.32 -67.95 -30.23
N ASP A 38 12.28 -66.72 -29.71
CA ASP A 38 13.44 -65.99 -29.18
C ASP A 38 13.93 -66.55 -27.83
N TYR A 39 15.25 -66.67 -27.65
CA TYR A 39 15.88 -67.33 -26.49
C TYR A 39 15.73 -66.57 -25.16
N GLU A 40 15.49 -65.26 -25.17
CA GLU A 40 15.41 -64.46 -23.94
C GLU A 40 14.15 -64.74 -23.10
N ASP A 41 13.20 -65.54 -23.61
CA ASP A 41 11.88 -65.72 -23.00
C ASP A 41 11.53 -67.20 -22.68
N THR A 42 12.47 -67.90 -22.04
CA THR A 42 12.29 -69.33 -21.69
C THR A 42 11.11 -69.60 -20.72
N ALA A 43 10.66 -68.59 -19.96
CA ALA A 43 9.52 -68.72 -19.06
C ALA A 43 8.18 -68.71 -19.80
N SER A 44 7.98 -67.80 -20.76
CA SER A 44 6.77 -67.76 -21.59
C SER A 44 6.60 -69.02 -22.43
N LEU A 45 7.70 -69.60 -22.91
CA LEU A 45 7.66 -70.86 -23.66
C LEU A 45 7.04 -72.01 -22.85
N SER A 46 7.44 -72.16 -21.58
CA SER A 46 6.92 -73.24 -20.73
C SER A 46 5.40 -73.10 -20.53
N SER A 47 4.95 -71.86 -20.30
CA SER A 47 3.54 -71.46 -20.20
C SER A 47 2.79 -71.72 -21.51
N LEU A 48 3.28 -71.20 -22.63
CA LEU A 48 2.67 -71.33 -23.96
C LEU A 48 2.57 -72.81 -24.39
N THR A 49 3.62 -73.60 -24.16
CA THR A 49 3.63 -75.03 -24.49
C THR A 49 2.60 -75.81 -23.66
N GLU A 50 2.46 -75.49 -22.37
CA GLU A 50 1.46 -76.08 -21.50
C GLU A 50 0.04 -75.70 -21.93
N GLN A 51 -0.19 -74.42 -22.25
CA GLN A 51 -1.49 -73.95 -22.77
C GLN A 51 -1.86 -74.61 -24.11
N ILE A 52 -0.92 -74.74 -25.04
CA ILE A 52 -1.12 -75.43 -26.33
C ILE A 52 -1.51 -76.89 -26.09
N LYS A 53 -0.84 -77.61 -25.17
CA LYS A 53 -1.18 -79.00 -24.81
C LYS A 53 -2.59 -79.14 -24.23
N THR A 54 -3.07 -78.14 -23.48
CA THR A 54 -4.43 -78.18 -22.92
C THR A 54 -5.52 -77.92 -23.97
N LYS A 55 -5.21 -77.17 -25.03
CA LYS A 55 -6.16 -76.77 -26.07
C LYS A 55 -6.20 -77.74 -27.26
N ILE A 56 -5.16 -78.55 -27.48
CA ILE A 56 -5.04 -79.46 -28.63
C ILE A 56 -4.69 -80.89 -28.17
N PRO A 57 -5.40 -81.93 -28.64
CA PRO A 57 -5.02 -83.31 -28.39
C PRO A 57 -3.78 -83.68 -29.22
N LEU A 58 -2.59 -83.56 -28.62
CA LEU A 58 -1.32 -83.99 -29.20
C LEU A 58 -1.14 -85.50 -29.02
N SER A 59 -0.54 -86.20 -29.99
CA SER A 59 -0.21 -87.63 -29.85
C SER A 59 0.99 -87.83 -28.90
N ASP A 60 0.94 -88.86 -28.04
CA ASP A 60 1.85 -89.15 -26.90
C ASP A 60 3.36 -89.38 -27.22
N GLN A 61 3.89 -88.96 -28.38
CA GLN A 61 5.27 -89.25 -28.82
C GLN A 61 6.26 -88.07 -28.75
N VAL A 62 5.97 -86.98 -28.05
CA VAL A 62 6.92 -85.85 -27.95
C VAL A 62 7.74 -85.94 -26.67
N ASP A 63 8.97 -86.46 -26.77
CA ASP A 63 9.98 -86.33 -25.72
C ASP A 63 10.60 -84.92 -25.80
N ILE A 64 10.33 -84.09 -24.79
CA ILE A 64 10.70 -82.67 -24.72
C ILE A 64 12.16 -82.51 -24.23
N SER A 65 12.85 -83.61 -23.92
CA SER A 65 14.13 -83.57 -23.19
C SER A 65 15.37 -83.15 -24.00
N THR A 66 15.25 -82.77 -25.28
CA THR A 66 16.40 -82.32 -26.08
C THR A 66 16.12 -81.07 -26.92
N CYS A 67 16.09 -79.88 -26.30
CA CYS A 67 16.47 -78.65 -27.01
C CYS A 67 18.00 -78.65 -27.15
N GLN A 68 18.53 -79.09 -28.31
CA GLN A 68 19.95 -78.94 -28.59
C GLN A 68 20.23 -77.53 -29.12
N TYR A 69 21.14 -76.82 -28.44
CA TYR A 69 21.72 -75.56 -28.89
C TYR A 69 22.42 -75.76 -30.23
N GLN A 70 21.96 -75.10 -31.28
CA GLN A 70 22.71 -74.97 -32.53
C GLN A 70 22.85 -73.49 -32.88
N GLU A 71 24.09 -73.07 -33.19
CA GLU A 71 24.33 -71.79 -33.86
C GLU A 71 23.56 -71.79 -35.18
N PHE A 72 22.85 -70.71 -35.49
CA PHE A 72 22.09 -70.55 -36.73
C PHE A 72 23.02 -70.36 -37.95
N GLU A 73 23.93 -71.31 -38.21
CA GLU A 73 24.22 -71.70 -39.59
C GLU A 73 23.14 -72.72 -39.94
N LEU A 74 22.32 -72.44 -40.97
CA LEU A 74 21.15 -73.22 -41.42
C LEU A 74 21.45 -74.74 -41.52
N CYS A 75 21.41 -75.43 -40.38
CA CYS A 75 21.47 -76.86 -40.20
C CYS A 75 20.20 -77.30 -39.47
N ILE A 76 19.04 -76.81 -39.90
CA ILE A 76 17.81 -77.55 -39.73
C ILE A 76 18.01 -78.83 -40.55
N THR A 77 18.50 -79.91 -39.91
CA THR A 77 18.50 -81.23 -40.54
C THR A 77 17.05 -81.53 -40.91
N PHE A 78 16.75 -81.39 -42.21
CA PHE A 78 15.42 -81.47 -42.76
C PHE A 78 14.77 -82.79 -42.34
N HIS A 79 13.80 -82.71 -41.44
CA HIS A 79 12.97 -83.87 -41.13
C HIS A 79 11.92 -83.98 -42.24
N PRO A 80 11.84 -85.09 -43.00
CA PRO A 80 10.99 -85.20 -44.19
C PRO A 80 9.49 -85.12 -43.91
N SER A 81 9.08 -85.06 -42.64
CA SER A 81 7.68 -84.86 -42.22
C SER A 81 7.37 -83.43 -41.78
N LEU A 82 8.32 -82.50 -41.80
CA LEU A 82 8.07 -81.10 -41.43
C LEU A 82 7.24 -80.42 -42.52
N GLN A 83 6.06 -79.94 -42.17
CA GLN A 83 5.09 -79.37 -43.10
C GLN A 83 4.69 -77.93 -42.74
N VAL A 84 4.87 -77.53 -41.48
CA VAL A 84 4.58 -76.17 -40.99
C VAL A 84 5.66 -75.70 -40.03
N ILE A 85 6.12 -74.46 -40.20
CA ILE A 85 6.91 -73.74 -39.21
C ILE A 85 6.04 -72.64 -38.63
N PHE A 86 5.88 -72.60 -37.32
CA PHE A 86 5.31 -71.48 -36.60
C PHE A 86 6.43 -70.67 -35.99
N ASP A 87 6.63 -69.47 -36.49
CA ASP A 87 7.63 -68.54 -36.00
C ASP A 87 6.96 -67.48 -35.14
N ILE A 88 7.20 -67.58 -33.83
CA ILE A 88 6.76 -66.59 -32.84
C ILE A 88 7.89 -65.63 -32.45
N SER A 89 9.05 -65.69 -33.14
CA SER A 89 10.12 -64.71 -32.93
C SER A 89 9.74 -63.36 -33.53
N ASP A 90 10.17 -62.28 -32.87
CA ASP A 90 9.95 -60.91 -33.34
C ASP A 90 11.13 -60.39 -34.20
N ASN A 91 12.05 -61.29 -34.55
CA ASN A 91 13.28 -61.00 -35.27
C ASN A 91 13.08 -60.99 -36.79
N PHE A 92 13.09 -59.79 -37.37
CA PHE A 92 12.93 -59.59 -38.83
C PHE A 92 13.91 -60.41 -39.69
N GLN A 93 15.18 -60.49 -39.29
CA GLN A 93 16.20 -61.19 -40.08
C GLN A 93 15.95 -62.70 -40.08
N ALA A 94 15.57 -63.27 -38.93
CA ALA A 94 15.24 -64.68 -38.81
C ALA A 94 13.97 -65.05 -39.57
N GLN A 95 12.91 -64.23 -39.45
CA GLN A 95 11.69 -64.40 -40.22
C GLN A 95 11.96 -64.39 -41.73
N TYR A 96 12.83 -63.49 -42.22
CA TYR A 96 13.18 -63.39 -43.63
C TYR A 96 13.95 -64.63 -44.14
N GLU A 97 14.92 -65.11 -43.37
CA GLU A 97 15.67 -66.33 -43.71
C GLU A 97 14.78 -67.57 -43.67
N LEU A 98 13.86 -67.67 -42.69
CA LEU A 98 12.88 -68.73 -42.59
C LEU A 98 11.85 -68.69 -43.73
N ASP A 99 11.41 -67.51 -44.19
CA ASP A 99 10.52 -67.39 -45.35
C ASP A 99 11.18 -67.94 -46.63
N ILE A 100 12.45 -67.60 -46.87
CA ILE A 100 13.21 -68.15 -48.00
C ILE A 100 13.30 -69.67 -47.90
N PHE A 101 13.68 -70.18 -46.72
CA PHE A 101 13.78 -71.61 -46.47
C PHE A 101 12.46 -72.35 -46.69
N CYS A 102 11.36 -71.81 -46.14
CA CYS A 102 10.03 -72.39 -46.26
C CYS A 102 9.56 -72.42 -47.72
N LYS A 103 9.81 -71.34 -48.47
CA LYS A 103 9.52 -71.26 -49.91
C LYS A 103 10.28 -72.31 -50.72
N GLU A 104 11.58 -72.46 -50.49
CA GLU A 104 12.42 -73.43 -51.21
C GLU A 104 11.99 -74.88 -50.93
N ASN A 105 11.46 -75.14 -49.74
CA ASN A 105 11.11 -76.49 -49.27
C ASN A 105 9.60 -76.79 -49.28
N SER A 106 8.75 -75.87 -49.78
CA SER A 106 7.29 -76.03 -49.78
C SER A 106 6.70 -76.30 -48.38
N ILE A 107 7.24 -75.63 -47.36
CA ILE A 107 6.78 -75.66 -45.97
C ILE A 107 5.91 -74.44 -45.73
N VAL A 108 4.77 -74.59 -45.04
CA VAL A 108 3.95 -73.45 -44.65
C VAL A 108 4.63 -72.72 -43.49
N HIS A 109 4.91 -71.45 -43.65
CA HIS A 109 5.47 -70.59 -42.62
C HIS A 109 4.36 -69.75 -42.00
N ILE A 110 4.18 -69.83 -40.69
CA ILE A 110 3.17 -69.07 -39.98
C ILE A 110 3.88 -68.17 -38.97
N VAL A 111 3.84 -66.86 -39.18
CA VAL A 111 4.51 -65.88 -38.32
C VAL A 111 3.53 -65.23 -37.35
N LYS A 112 3.95 -64.95 -36.10
CA LYS A 112 3.17 -64.18 -35.10
C LYS A 112 2.80 -62.81 -35.65
N ASN A 113 3.81 -62.04 -36.04
CA ASN A 113 3.70 -60.70 -36.59
C ASN A 113 4.66 -60.60 -37.78
N SER A 114 4.15 -60.43 -39.00
CA SER A 114 5.04 -60.19 -40.14
C SER A 114 5.62 -58.78 -40.10
N LYS A 115 6.94 -58.70 -39.92
CA LYS A 115 7.71 -57.48 -40.22
C LYS A 115 8.20 -57.47 -41.69
N ILE A 116 7.91 -58.51 -42.47
CA ILE A 116 8.34 -58.66 -43.85
C ILE A 116 7.36 -57.98 -44.81
N ILE A 117 7.86 -57.02 -45.60
CA ILE A 117 7.05 -56.22 -46.54
C ILE A 117 6.56 -57.06 -47.74
N TYR A 118 7.26 -58.14 -48.08
CA TYR A 118 6.93 -59.03 -49.19
C TYR A 118 6.96 -60.49 -48.74
N HIS A 119 5.78 -61.07 -48.58
CA HIS A 119 5.63 -62.49 -48.27
C HIS A 119 5.91 -63.38 -49.47
N SER A 120 6.57 -64.51 -49.25
CA SER A 120 6.41 -65.64 -50.17
C SER A 120 4.99 -66.19 -50.05
N GLU A 121 4.53 -66.87 -51.10
CA GLU A 121 3.21 -67.50 -51.14
C GLU A 121 3.00 -68.63 -50.09
N TRP A 122 4.06 -68.93 -49.32
CA TRP A 122 4.11 -69.95 -48.28
C TRP A 122 4.06 -69.36 -46.86
N THR A 123 4.14 -68.03 -46.71
CA THR A 123 4.09 -67.36 -45.42
C THR A 123 2.71 -66.75 -45.13
N PHE A 124 2.19 -67.03 -43.94
CA PHE A 124 0.93 -66.51 -43.41
C PHE A 124 1.19 -65.84 -42.05
N SER A 125 0.56 -64.71 -41.80
CA SER A 125 0.62 -64.05 -40.49
C SER A 125 -0.63 -64.37 -39.69
N ILE A 126 -0.44 -64.73 -38.42
CA ILE A 126 -1.54 -64.99 -37.48
C ILE A 126 -2.26 -63.69 -37.15
N SER A 127 -1.49 -62.64 -36.88
CA SER A 127 -2.02 -61.31 -36.65
C SER A 127 -2.34 -60.60 -37.96
N SER A 128 -3.20 -59.60 -37.87
CA SER A 128 -3.52 -58.65 -38.91
C SER A 128 -2.31 -57.81 -39.29
N SER A 129 -2.26 -57.40 -40.57
CA SER A 129 -1.23 -56.48 -41.02
C SER A 129 -1.30 -55.17 -40.24
N TRP A 130 -0.16 -54.50 -40.09
CA TRP A 130 -0.12 -53.19 -39.46
C TRP A 130 -1.03 -52.18 -40.16
N GLU A 131 -1.13 -52.27 -41.48
CA GLU A 131 -2.02 -51.42 -42.28
C GLU A 131 -3.51 -51.71 -42.06
N ASP A 132 -3.90 -52.98 -41.87
CA ASP A 132 -5.29 -53.33 -41.56
C ASP A 132 -5.70 -52.85 -40.16
N THR A 133 -4.80 -52.97 -39.18
CA THR A 133 -5.00 -52.45 -37.82
C THR A 133 -5.18 -50.94 -37.85
N LYS A 134 -4.26 -50.25 -38.54
CA LYS A 134 -4.26 -48.80 -38.68
C LYS A 134 -5.50 -48.29 -39.42
N SER A 135 -5.88 -48.92 -40.52
CA SER A 135 -7.08 -48.59 -41.28
C SER A 135 -8.35 -48.79 -40.44
N SER A 136 -8.44 -49.90 -39.71
CA SER A 136 -9.58 -50.20 -38.83
C SER A 136 -9.68 -49.22 -37.66
N PHE A 137 -8.53 -48.87 -37.06
CA PHE A 137 -8.46 -47.86 -36.01
C PHE A 137 -8.89 -46.48 -36.52
N ILE A 138 -8.43 -46.06 -37.70
CA ILE A 138 -8.83 -44.79 -38.31
C ILE A 138 -10.34 -44.77 -38.59
N SER A 139 -10.92 -45.88 -39.09
CA SER A 139 -12.37 -46.01 -39.22
C SER A 139 -13.09 -45.83 -37.87
N LEU A 140 -12.55 -46.40 -36.79
CA LEU A 140 -13.11 -46.28 -35.44
C LEU A 140 -13.10 -44.84 -34.94
N LEU A 141 -12.02 -44.10 -35.17
CA LEU A 141 -11.94 -42.68 -34.85
C LEU A 141 -12.95 -41.85 -35.66
N HIS A 142 -13.10 -42.15 -36.95
CA HIS A 142 -14.08 -41.47 -37.81
C HIS A 142 -15.53 -41.74 -37.37
N TYR A 143 -15.84 -42.97 -36.94
CA TYR A 143 -17.16 -43.32 -36.44
C TYR A 143 -17.54 -42.52 -35.19
N PHE A 144 -16.61 -42.32 -34.26
CA PHE A 144 -16.82 -41.48 -33.08
C PHE A 144 -16.65 -39.98 -33.33
N ASN A 145 -16.28 -39.58 -34.55
CA ASN A 145 -15.92 -38.20 -34.91
C ASN A 145 -14.82 -37.63 -34.00
N TRP A 146 -13.81 -38.45 -33.67
CA TRP A 146 -12.67 -38.05 -32.87
C TRP A 146 -11.55 -37.52 -33.76
N THR A 147 -11.19 -36.26 -33.54
CA THR A 147 -10.18 -35.52 -34.31
C THR A 147 -8.93 -35.21 -33.49
N GLU A 148 -8.96 -35.43 -32.17
CA GLU A 148 -7.84 -35.15 -31.27
C GLU A 148 -7.74 -36.19 -30.16
N GLY A 149 -6.51 -36.50 -29.72
CA GLY A 149 -6.25 -37.40 -28.59
C GLY A 149 -4.77 -37.53 -28.24
N VAL A 150 -4.47 -38.27 -27.17
CA VAL A 150 -3.11 -38.65 -26.77
C VAL A 150 -2.86 -40.07 -27.20
N TYR A 151 -1.73 -40.29 -27.88
CA TYR A 151 -1.34 -41.60 -28.39
C TYR A 151 -0.09 -42.07 -27.65
N PHE A 152 -0.27 -43.07 -26.79
CA PHE A 152 0.81 -43.77 -26.11
C PHE A 152 1.30 -44.88 -27.02
N LYS A 153 2.59 -44.85 -27.34
CA LYS A 153 3.19 -45.77 -28.30
C LYS A 153 4.54 -46.29 -27.83
N ASP A 154 4.89 -47.45 -28.34
CA ASP A 154 6.26 -47.95 -28.23
C ASP A 154 7.21 -47.16 -29.17
N PRO A 155 8.51 -47.02 -28.83
CA PRO A 155 9.45 -46.18 -29.57
C PRO A 155 9.65 -46.60 -31.03
N GLU A 156 9.49 -47.89 -31.31
CA GLU A 156 9.66 -48.50 -32.63
C GLU A 156 8.47 -48.24 -33.57
N ASP A 157 7.35 -47.74 -33.04
CA ASP A 157 6.12 -47.52 -33.80
C ASP A 157 6.03 -46.06 -34.34
N THR A 158 6.67 -45.79 -35.48
CA THR A 158 6.67 -44.45 -36.09
C THR A 158 5.54 -44.19 -37.09
N ASP A 159 4.97 -45.24 -37.70
CA ASP A 159 4.18 -45.12 -38.94
C ASP A 159 2.73 -44.64 -38.72
N ILE A 160 2.09 -45.04 -37.61
CA ILE A 160 0.71 -44.61 -37.32
C ILE A 160 0.63 -43.09 -37.05
N THR A 161 1.64 -42.54 -36.39
CA THR A 161 1.66 -41.11 -36.01
C THR A 161 1.65 -40.20 -37.23
N GLU A 162 2.39 -40.56 -38.28
CA GLU A 162 2.46 -39.76 -39.51
C GLU A 162 1.15 -39.80 -40.31
N GLU A 163 0.47 -40.95 -40.33
CA GLU A 163 -0.78 -41.08 -41.07
C GLU A 163 -1.95 -40.39 -40.38
N LEU A 164 -2.03 -40.50 -39.05
CA LEU A 164 -3.03 -39.77 -38.27
C LEU A 164 -2.88 -38.25 -38.50
N LYS A 165 -1.64 -37.75 -38.59
CA LYS A 165 -1.36 -36.35 -39.00
C LYS A 165 -1.81 -36.05 -40.44
N LYS A 166 -1.57 -36.95 -41.41
CA LYS A 166 -2.03 -36.78 -42.81
C LYS A 166 -3.56 -36.71 -42.92
N LYS A 167 -4.28 -37.35 -42.01
CA LYS A 167 -5.76 -37.36 -41.94
C LYS A 167 -6.34 -36.24 -41.07
N SER A 168 -5.52 -35.25 -40.68
CA SER A 168 -5.92 -34.11 -39.84
C SER A 168 -6.38 -34.49 -38.43
N ILE A 169 -5.95 -35.65 -37.92
CA ILE A 169 -6.19 -36.04 -36.52
C ILE A 169 -4.99 -35.51 -35.71
N LEU A 170 -5.24 -34.51 -34.86
CA LEU A 170 -4.24 -33.85 -34.03
C LEU A 170 -3.90 -34.73 -32.84
N ILE A 171 -2.76 -35.42 -32.93
CA ILE A 171 -2.31 -36.37 -31.92
C ILE A 171 -1.01 -35.94 -31.30
N ASN A 172 -1.01 -35.92 -29.97
CA ASN A 172 0.19 -35.82 -29.15
C ASN A 172 0.69 -37.24 -28.88
N SER A 173 1.74 -37.65 -29.60
CA SER A 173 2.37 -38.96 -29.40
C SER A 173 3.33 -38.91 -28.22
N LEU A 174 3.13 -39.77 -27.24
CA LEU A 174 4.02 -39.98 -26.10
C LEU A 174 4.69 -41.34 -26.25
N SER A 175 6.01 -41.33 -26.42
CA SER A 175 6.82 -42.54 -26.46
C SER A 175 7.15 -42.95 -25.03
N VAL A 176 6.76 -44.15 -24.62
CA VAL A 176 6.95 -44.63 -23.24
C VAL A 176 8.22 -45.48 -23.16
N GLU A 177 9.41 -44.87 -23.21
CA GLU A 177 10.67 -45.58 -22.94
C GLU A 177 10.85 -45.74 -21.42
N CYS A 178 10.77 -46.96 -20.86
CA CYS A 178 11.32 -47.39 -19.56
C CYS A 178 11.49 -46.31 -18.44
N LEU A 179 10.50 -45.44 -18.24
CA LEU A 179 10.59 -44.34 -17.28
C LEU A 179 10.11 -44.83 -15.92
N SER A 180 10.94 -45.49 -15.12
CA SER A 180 10.60 -45.68 -13.70
C SER A 180 10.96 -44.42 -12.90
N PRO A 181 10.01 -43.74 -12.22
CA PRO A 181 8.58 -44.07 -12.07
C PRO A 181 7.69 -43.43 -13.16
N ILE A 182 6.88 -44.24 -13.83
CA ILE A 182 6.03 -43.86 -14.97
C ILE A 182 4.87 -42.98 -14.50
N GLU A 183 4.39 -43.20 -13.26
CA GLU A 183 3.21 -42.55 -12.69
C GLU A 183 3.27 -41.03 -12.72
N ASP A 184 4.36 -40.44 -12.19
CA ASP A 184 4.48 -39.00 -12.08
C ASP A 184 4.64 -38.37 -13.47
N PHE A 185 5.48 -38.93 -14.34
CA PHE A 185 5.77 -38.34 -15.64
C PHE A 185 4.55 -38.36 -16.58
N LEU A 186 3.86 -39.50 -16.68
CA LEU A 186 2.71 -39.65 -17.57
C LEU A 186 1.52 -38.83 -17.11
N ALA A 187 1.22 -38.82 -15.81
CA ALA A 187 0.18 -37.97 -15.25
C ALA A 187 0.42 -36.49 -15.59
N ILE A 188 1.67 -36.05 -15.46
CA ILE A 188 2.11 -34.67 -15.71
C ILE A 188 1.95 -34.28 -17.17
N GLU A 189 2.53 -35.06 -18.08
CA GLU A 189 2.57 -34.71 -19.48
C GLU A 189 1.16 -34.81 -20.07
N VAL A 190 0.39 -35.85 -19.71
CA VAL A 190 -0.97 -36.06 -20.20
C VAL A 190 -1.94 -35.01 -19.64
N MET A 191 -1.84 -34.65 -18.35
CA MET A 191 -2.64 -33.56 -17.80
C MET A 191 -2.41 -32.28 -18.60
N SER A 192 -1.17 -31.95 -18.97
CA SER A 192 -0.84 -30.71 -19.69
C SER A 192 -1.42 -30.60 -21.10
N LEU A 193 -1.71 -31.75 -21.71
CA LEU A 193 -2.29 -31.82 -23.05
C LEU A 193 -3.78 -31.49 -23.07
N GLY A 194 -4.47 -31.53 -21.92
CA GLY A 194 -5.89 -31.17 -21.79
C GLY A 194 -6.82 -32.00 -22.68
N LYS A 195 -6.37 -33.18 -23.12
CA LYS A 195 -7.13 -34.10 -23.97
C LYS A 195 -7.93 -35.08 -23.11
N MET A 196 -9.06 -35.53 -23.65
CA MET A 196 -9.98 -36.44 -22.97
C MET A 196 -10.04 -37.83 -23.64
N ILE A 197 -9.32 -37.99 -24.75
CA ILE A 197 -9.33 -39.20 -25.56
C ILE A 197 -7.90 -39.75 -25.59
N TYR A 198 -7.77 -41.01 -25.18
CA TYR A 198 -6.50 -41.70 -24.99
C TYR A 198 -6.45 -42.94 -25.88
N PHE A 199 -5.33 -43.15 -26.55
CA PHE A 199 -5.08 -44.29 -27.42
C PHE A 199 -3.83 -44.99 -26.93
N VAL A 200 -3.92 -46.27 -26.59
CA VAL A 200 -2.81 -47.05 -26.04
C VAL A 200 -2.42 -48.13 -27.04
N PHE A 201 -1.20 -48.02 -27.57
CA PHE A 201 -0.57 -48.93 -28.54
C PHE A 201 0.81 -49.31 -27.99
N THR A 202 0.80 -50.05 -26.89
CA THR A 202 2.01 -50.50 -26.19
C THR A 202 1.87 -51.99 -25.84
N ASN A 203 2.91 -52.61 -25.30
CA ASN A 203 2.77 -53.91 -24.66
C ASN A 203 1.83 -53.89 -23.42
N SER A 204 1.40 -55.07 -22.97
CA SER A 204 0.44 -55.25 -21.87
C SER A 204 0.91 -54.74 -20.51
N HIS A 205 2.22 -54.83 -20.22
CA HIS A 205 2.81 -54.34 -18.97
C HIS A 205 2.73 -52.81 -18.90
N VAL A 206 3.23 -52.12 -19.93
CA VAL A 206 3.21 -50.65 -20.04
C VAL A 206 1.78 -50.12 -20.09
N SER A 207 0.87 -50.83 -20.77
CA SER A 207 -0.57 -50.54 -20.77
C SER A 207 -1.14 -50.53 -19.35
N GLY A 208 -0.73 -51.49 -18.50
CA GLY A 208 -1.08 -51.56 -17.09
C GLY A 208 -0.58 -50.38 -16.26
N GLU A 209 0.62 -49.87 -16.53
CA GLU A 209 1.15 -48.71 -15.80
C GLU A 209 0.51 -47.39 -16.28
N ILE A 210 0.24 -47.25 -17.59
CA ILE A 210 -0.47 -46.09 -18.15
C ILE A 210 -1.87 -45.98 -17.55
N GLN A 211 -2.60 -47.09 -17.48
CA GLN A 211 -3.97 -47.09 -16.98
C GLN A 211 -4.02 -46.69 -15.50
N GLU A 212 -3.08 -47.20 -14.68
CA GLU A 212 -2.96 -46.87 -13.26
C GLU A 212 -2.58 -45.40 -13.08
N SER A 213 -1.61 -44.89 -13.86
CA SER A 213 -1.25 -43.47 -13.85
C SER A 213 -2.43 -42.57 -14.22
N LEU A 214 -3.21 -42.90 -15.26
CA LEU A 214 -4.39 -42.14 -15.65
C LEU A 214 -5.50 -42.18 -14.57
N ALA A 215 -5.68 -43.33 -13.90
CA ALA A 215 -6.62 -43.48 -12.80
C ALA A 215 -6.21 -42.68 -11.57
N ASN A 216 -4.94 -42.78 -11.17
CA ASN A 216 -4.36 -42.07 -10.03
C ASN A 216 -4.36 -40.55 -10.26
N ALA A 217 -4.14 -40.11 -11.50
CA ALA A 217 -4.26 -38.71 -11.94
C ALA A 217 -5.72 -38.22 -12.07
N LYS A 218 -6.72 -39.08 -11.82
CA LYS A 218 -8.16 -38.78 -11.98
C LYS A 218 -8.50 -38.25 -13.39
N LEU A 219 -7.79 -38.77 -14.38
CA LEU A 219 -8.00 -38.44 -15.80
C LEU A 219 -9.06 -39.31 -16.47
N LEU A 220 -9.58 -40.31 -15.75
CA LEU A 220 -10.61 -41.24 -16.19
C LEU A 220 -11.93 -40.90 -15.50
N GLY A 221 -12.88 -40.37 -16.26
CA GLY A 221 -14.19 -39.94 -15.75
C GLY A 221 -15.16 -39.60 -16.88
N ILE A 222 -16.32 -39.04 -16.52
CA ILE A 222 -17.37 -38.72 -17.48
C ILE A 222 -16.81 -37.81 -18.60
N GLY A 223 -17.05 -38.21 -19.86
CA GLY A 223 -16.59 -37.49 -21.04
C GLY A 223 -15.16 -37.79 -21.46
N THR A 224 -14.53 -38.83 -20.89
CA THR A 224 -13.23 -39.35 -21.34
C THR A 224 -13.42 -40.64 -22.13
N ALA A 225 -12.47 -40.98 -22.99
CA ALA A 225 -12.40 -42.27 -23.68
C ALA A 225 -10.98 -42.80 -23.64
N ILE A 226 -10.85 -44.12 -23.54
CA ILE A 226 -9.58 -44.82 -23.71
C ILE A 226 -9.80 -46.01 -24.65
N ILE A 227 -8.97 -46.10 -25.69
CA ILE A 227 -8.92 -47.26 -26.59
C ILE A 227 -7.60 -47.99 -26.41
N PHE A 228 -7.68 -49.29 -26.14
CA PHE A 228 -6.55 -50.21 -26.19
C PHE A 228 -6.58 -51.00 -27.51
N VAL A 229 -5.43 -51.12 -28.15
CA VAL A 229 -5.28 -51.80 -29.45
C VAL A 229 -4.21 -52.89 -29.38
N LYS A 230 -4.48 -54.04 -30.00
CA LYS A 230 -3.58 -55.22 -30.05
C LYS A 230 -3.10 -55.64 -28.64
N GLU A 231 -1.79 -55.77 -28.43
CA GLU A 231 -1.16 -56.33 -27.23
C GLU A 231 -1.44 -55.52 -25.96
N SER A 232 -1.73 -54.22 -26.10
CA SER A 232 -2.14 -53.37 -24.97
C SER A 232 -3.47 -53.81 -24.34
N SER A 233 -4.29 -54.57 -25.07
CA SER A 233 -5.62 -55.00 -24.64
C SER A 233 -5.62 -55.98 -23.48
N TYR A 234 -4.54 -56.75 -23.28
CA TYR A 234 -4.47 -57.74 -22.19
C TYR A 234 -4.28 -57.08 -20.82
N GLY A 235 -3.58 -55.94 -20.78
CA GLY A 235 -3.40 -55.17 -19.55
C GLY A 235 -4.63 -54.34 -19.17
N ALA A 236 -5.62 -54.17 -20.07
CA ALA A 236 -6.73 -53.26 -19.88
C ALA A 236 -7.73 -53.77 -18.82
N SER A 237 -7.96 -52.97 -17.77
CA SER A 237 -8.88 -53.27 -16.67
C SER A 237 -9.83 -52.13 -16.28
N ILE A 238 -9.68 -50.95 -16.90
CA ILE A 238 -10.52 -49.77 -16.60
C ILE A 238 -11.96 -49.97 -17.07
N ASP A 239 -12.92 -49.80 -16.15
CA ASP A 239 -14.33 -49.69 -16.50
C ASP A 239 -14.60 -48.54 -17.49
N GLY A 240 -15.26 -48.90 -18.59
CA GLY A 240 -15.58 -48.03 -19.71
C GLY A 240 -14.50 -47.98 -20.80
N ALA A 241 -13.39 -48.70 -20.66
CA ALA A 241 -12.39 -48.81 -21.73
C ALA A 241 -12.96 -49.55 -22.95
N LEU A 242 -12.56 -49.11 -24.15
CA LEU A 242 -12.84 -49.81 -25.39
C LEU A 242 -11.57 -50.54 -25.84
N ILE A 243 -11.70 -51.79 -26.24
CA ILE A 243 -10.62 -52.63 -26.73
C ILE A 243 -10.92 -52.95 -28.19
N MET A 244 -9.94 -52.73 -29.06
CA MET A 244 -9.93 -53.21 -30.44
C MET A 244 -8.93 -54.35 -30.56
N THR A 245 -9.44 -55.58 -30.63
CA THR A 245 -8.66 -56.81 -30.79
C THR A 245 -9.11 -57.54 -32.05
N GLU A 246 -8.32 -58.48 -32.57
CA GLU A 246 -8.76 -59.23 -33.74
C GLU A 246 -9.85 -60.25 -33.37
N ASN A 247 -10.71 -60.55 -34.34
CA ASN A 247 -11.86 -61.43 -34.16
C ASN A 247 -11.43 -62.85 -33.78
N GLY A 248 -12.04 -63.43 -32.74
CA GLY A 248 -11.72 -64.76 -32.21
C GLY A 248 -10.74 -64.77 -31.03
N GLN A 249 -10.32 -63.60 -30.55
CA GLN A 249 -9.38 -63.44 -29.43
C GLN A 249 -9.97 -62.65 -28.27
N GLU A 250 -11.29 -62.48 -28.25
CA GLU A 250 -11.99 -61.58 -27.33
C GLU A 250 -11.78 -61.92 -25.85
N ASN A 251 -11.59 -63.21 -25.57
CA ASN A 251 -11.46 -63.76 -24.23
C ASN A 251 -10.00 -63.95 -23.80
N SER A 252 -9.03 -63.53 -24.62
CA SER A 252 -7.61 -63.75 -24.28
C SER A 252 -7.21 -62.92 -23.06
N GLU A 253 -6.57 -63.55 -22.07
CA GLU A 253 -6.14 -62.91 -20.82
C GLU A 253 -4.68 -62.45 -20.84
N SER A 254 -3.86 -62.97 -21.78
CA SER A 254 -2.45 -62.61 -21.96
C SER A 254 -2.02 -62.77 -23.43
N ASP A 255 -0.83 -62.27 -23.78
CA ASP A 255 -0.26 -62.48 -25.13
C ASP A 255 -0.02 -63.97 -25.41
N ASP A 256 0.44 -64.73 -24.41
CA ASP A 256 0.56 -66.19 -24.50
C ASP A 256 -0.80 -66.88 -24.75
N ASP A 257 -1.85 -66.43 -24.07
CA ASP A 257 -3.20 -66.98 -24.23
C ASP A 257 -3.81 -66.63 -25.61
N TYR A 258 -3.49 -65.44 -26.10
CA TYR A 258 -3.81 -65.03 -27.46
C TYR A 258 -3.10 -65.92 -28.49
N LEU A 259 -1.78 -66.11 -28.36
CA LEU A 259 -0.99 -66.92 -29.28
C LEU A 259 -1.44 -68.37 -29.25
N SER A 260 -1.66 -68.94 -28.06
CA SER A 260 -2.14 -70.32 -27.94
C SER A 260 -3.54 -70.50 -28.52
N THR A 261 -4.44 -69.53 -28.38
CA THR A 261 -5.79 -69.57 -28.98
C THR A 261 -5.74 -69.44 -30.49
N ALA A 262 -4.95 -68.51 -31.02
CA ALA A 262 -4.79 -68.32 -32.45
C ALA A 262 -4.11 -69.54 -33.11
N PHE A 263 -3.10 -70.10 -32.43
CA PHE A 263 -2.45 -71.34 -32.81
C PHE A 263 -3.41 -72.52 -32.79
N ALA A 264 -4.22 -72.69 -31.74
CA ALA A 264 -5.25 -73.73 -31.67
C ALA A 264 -6.30 -73.60 -32.78
N ASN A 265 -6.72 -72.37 -33.09
CA ASN A 265 -7.65 -72.11 -34.20
C ASN A 265 -7.04 -72.48 -35.55
N LEU A 266 -5.77 -72.20 -35.80
CA LEU A 266 -5.06 -72.57 -37.03
C LEU A 266 -4.81 -74.07 -37.13
N LEU A 267 -4.44 -74.73 -36.03
CA LEU A 267 -4.26 -76.17 -36.00
C LEU A 267 -5.56 -76.95 -36.15
N SER A 268 -6.70 -76.38 -35.74
CA SER A 268 -8.02 -76.98 -36.00
C SER A 268 -8.33 -77.13 -37.50
N LEU A 269 -7.58 -76.44 -38.37
CA LEU A 269 -7.67 -76.57 -39.83
C LEU A 269 -6.96 -77.83 -40.36
N ILE A 270 -6.09 -78.44 -39.56
CA ILE A 270 -5.44 -79.72 -39.86
C ILE A 270 -6.45 -80.83 -39.55
N THR A 271 -7.26 -81.17 -40.55
CA THR A 271 -8.18 -82.31 -40.47
C THR A 271 -7.43 -83.63 -40.67
N PRO A 272 -7.99 -84.79 -40.29
CA PRO A 272 -7.40 -86.10 -40.59
C PRO A 272 -7.15 -86.35 -42.09
N ASN A 273 -7.78 -85.57 -42.98
CA ASN A 273 -7.63 -85.64 -44.42
C ASN A 273 -6.50 -84.74 -44.97
N THR A 274 -5.87 -83.91 -44.14
CA THR A 274 -4.79 -83.02 -44.53
C THR A 274 -3.48 -83.82 -44.61
N THR A 275 -3.09 -84.24 -45.82
CA THR A 275 -1.97 -85.19 -46.00
C THR A 275 -0.61 -84.53 -46.27
N ASP A 276 -0.59 -83.26 -46.70
CA ASP A 276 0.63 -82.53 -47.04
C ASP A 276 0.50 -81.00 -46.82
N SER A 277 1.63 -80.29 -46.93
CA SER A 277 1.73 -78.84 -46.76
C SER A 277 0.93 -78.06 -47.82
N PHE A 278 0.76 -78.60 -49.04
CA PHE A 278 -0.01 -77.97 -50.11
C PHE A 278 -1.51 -77.94 -49.82
N GLN A 279 -2.08 -79.04 -49.31
CA GLN A 279 -3.48 -79.10 -48.89
C GLN A 279 -3.76 -78.17 -47.71
N PHE A 280 -2.84 -78.13 -46.74
CA PHE A 280 -2.94 -77.21 -45.61
C PHE A 280 -2.88 -75.75 -46.06
N ARG A 281 -1.91 -75.42 -46.92
CA ARG A 281 -1.79 -74.09 -47.56
C ARG A 281 -3.07 -73.69 -48.30
N ASN A 282 -3.64 -74.56 -49.12
CA ASN A 282 -4.87 -74.25 -49.86
C ASN A 282 -6.08 -74.06 -48.93
N THR A 283 -6.13 -74.80 -47.83
CA THR A 283 -7.16 -74.63 -46.79
C THR A 283 -6.98 -73.29 -46.05
N LEU A 284 -5.72 -72.91 -45.78
CA LEU A 284 -5.38 -71.59 -45.25
C LEU A 284 -5.78 -70.48 -46.21
N LEU A 285 -5.46 -70.56 -47.50
CA LEU A 285 -5.85 -69.56 -48.51
C LEU A 285 -7.38 -69.38 -48.65
N GLN A 286 -8.17 -70.42 -48.37
CA GLN A 286 -9.64 -70.32 -48.37
C GLN A 286 -10.18 -69.61 -47.14
N LYS A 287 -9.54 -69.77 -45.97
CA LYS A 287 -9.97 -69.15 -44.71
C LYS A 287 -9.30 -67.81 -44.42
N CYS A 288 -8.12 -67.59 -44.96
CA CYS A 288 -7.30 -66.40 -44.90
C CYS A 288 -7.07 -65.95 -46.35
N PRO A 289 -8.01 -65.19 -46.95
CA PRO A 289 -7.94 -64.79 -48.36
C PRO A 289 -6.79 -63.82 -48.68
N SER A 290 -6.14 -63.30 -47.63
CA SER A 290 -4.93 -62.49 -47.63
C SER A 290 -3.79 -63.24 -46.95
N ASP A 291 -2.56 -62.77 -47.12
CA ASP A 291 -1.38 -63.25 -46.38
C ASP A 291 -1.53 -63.12 -44.85
N PHE A 292 -2.61 -62.47 -44.37
CA PHE A 292 -2.99 -62.29 -42.98
C PHE A 292 -4.32 -62.99 -42.69
N CYS A 293 -4.37 -63.78 -41.61
CA CYS A 293 -5.57 -64.53 -41.23
C CYS A 293 -6.62 -63.71 -40.46
N ALA A 294 -6.21 -62.62 -39.81
CA ALA A 294 -7.09 -61.69 -39.13
C ALA A 294 -7.30 -60.41 -39.96
N THR A 295 -8.49 -60.22 -40.53
CA THR A 295 -8.88 -58.97 -41.22
C THR A 295 -10.11 -58.30 -40.62
N GLU A 296 -10.64 -58.90 -39.55
CA GLU A 296 -11.80 -58.42 -38.80
C GLU A 296 -11.39 -58.15 -37.36
N PHE A 297 -11.86 -57.05 -36.80
CA PHE A 297 -11.60 -56.68 -35.40
C PHE A 297 -12.89 -56.78 -34.59
N SER A 298 -12.79 -57.29 -33.37
CA SER A 298 -13.85 -57.25 -32.37
C SER A 298 -13.65 -56.03 -31.46
N LEU A 299 -14.76 -55.35 -31.17
CA LEU A 299 -14.82 -54.23 -30.24
C LEU A 299 -15.37 -54.72 -28.91
N ILE A 300 -14.58 -54.58 -27.85
CA ILE A 300 -14.93 -55.06 -26.52
C ILE A 300 -14.94 -53.88 -25.57
N ASN A 301 -15.98 -53.77 -24.73
CA ASN A 301 -16.08 -52.74 -23.72
C ASN A 301 -15.99 -53.37 -22.33
N ILE A 302 -15.14 -52.81 -21.47
CA ILE A 302 -15.03 -53.26 -20.08
C ILE A 302 -16.16 -52.60 -19.28
N HIS A 303 -17.03 -53.38 -18.64
CA HIS A 303 -18.09 -52.85 -17.79
C HIS A 303 -18.34 -53.77 -16.59
N GLY A 304 -18.19 -53.20 -15.38
CA GLY A 304 -18.28 -53.93 -14.12
C GLY A 304 -17.09 -54.87 -13.90
N GLY A 305 -15.91 -54.52 -14.43
CA GLY A 305 -14.71 -55.36 -14.41
C GLY A 305 -14.73 -56.54 -15.40
N HIS A 306 -15.73 -56.63 -16.28
CA HIS A 306 -15.87 -57.73 -17.24
C HIS A 306 -15.82 -57.22 -18.69
N LYS A 307 -15.23 -58.03 -19.58
CA LYS A 307 -15.16 -57.78 -21.04
C LYS A 307 -16.51 -58.13 -21.69
N HIS A 308 -17.13 -57.17 -22.37
CA HIS A 308 -18.38 -57.37 -23.14
C HIS A 308 -18.14 -57.07 -24.62
N LEU A 309 -18.51 -57.99 -25.51
CA LEU A 309 -18.46 -57.74 -26.95
C LEU A 309 -19.53 -56.71 -27.34
N VAL A 310 -19.11 -55.56 -27.85
CA VAL A 310 -19.98 -54.43 -28.21
C VAL A 310 -20.10 -54.18 -29.71
N GLY A 311 -19.24 -54.78 -30.52
CA GLY A 311 -19.30 -54.64 -31.97
C GLY A 311 -18.15 -55.31 -32.69
N SER A 312 -18.05 -55.05 -33.99
CA SER A 312 -16.96 -55.54 -34.85
C SER A 312 -16.66 -54.54 -35.98
N ILE A 313 -15.42 -54.57 -36.49
CA ILE A 313 -14.97 -53.83 -37.66
C ILE A 313 -14.64 -54.85 -38.76
N LYS A 314 -15.36 -54.77 -39.87
CA LYS A 314 -15.17 -55.66 -41.04
C LYS A 314 -14.99 -54.82 -42.28
N LYS A 315 -13.85 -54.95 -42.96
CA LYS A 315 -13.50 -54.15 -44.16
C LYS A 315 -13.73 -52.64 -43.96
N ASN A 316 -13.26 -52.10 -42.84
CA ASN A 316 -13.42 -50.70 -42.43
C ASN A 316 -14.87 -50.24 -42.12
N GLU A 317 -15.86 -51.14 -42.16
CA GLU A 317 -17.24 -50.87 -41.72
C GLU A 317 -17.43 -51.28 -40.26
N ILE A 318 -18.04 -50.39 -39.46
CA ILE A 318 -18.22 -50.59 -38.02
C ILE A 318 -19.65 -50.98 -37.72
N ILE A 319 -19.80 -52.12 -37.05
CA ILE A 319 -21.09 -52.67 -36.64
C ILE A 319 -21.10 -52.71 -35.11
N ILE A 320 -21.86 -51.82 -34.48
CA ILE A 320 -22.07 -51.80 -33.02
C ILE A 320 -23.32 -52.62 -32.69
N THR A 321 -23.15 -53.67 -31.90
CA THR A 321 -24.20 -54.63 -31.53
C THR A 321 -24.77 -54.38 -30.13
N SER A 322 -24.05 -53.66 -29.27
CA SER A 322 -24.53 -53.25 -27.95
C SER A 322 -23.97 -51.88 -27.51
N THR A 323 -24.52 -51.30 -26.45
CA THR A 323 -24.16 -49.95 -26.00
C THR A 323 -22.75 -49.90 -25.44
N ILE A 324 -21.95 -48.95 -25.91
CA ILE A 324 -20.63 -48.66 -25.38
C ILE A 324 -20.77 -47.76 -24.14
N VAL A 325 -20.17 -48.19 -23.03
CA VAL A 325 -20.01 -47.40 -21.80
C VAL A 325 -18.58 -46.85 -21.79
N PHE A 326 -18.42 -45.57 -21.52
CA PHE A 326 -17.14 -44.89 -21.38
C PHE A 326 -16.80 -44.68 -19.88
N PRO A 327 -15.53 -44.37 -19.53
CA PRO A 327 -15.14 -44.14 -18.15
C PRO A 327 -16.06 -43.14 -17.42
N GLY A 328 -16.27 -43.38 -16.12
CA GLY A 328 -17.29 -42.68 -15.35
C GLY A 328 -18.72 -43.21 -15.58
N ASN A 329 -18.87 -44.39 -16.18
CA ASN A 329 -20.14 -45.06 -16.46
C ASN A 329 -21.09 -44.23 -17.35
N SER A 330 -20.53 -43.59 -18.38
CA SER A 330 -21.25 -42.70 -19.29
C SER A 330 -21.51 -43.38 -20.63
N THR A 331 -22.75 -43.34 -21.14
CA THR A 331 -23.07 -43.78 -22.51
C THR A 331 -22.93 -42.65 -23.55
N ILE A 332 -22.61 -41.44 -23.09
CA ILE A 332 -22.39 -40.28 -23.97
C ILE A 332 -21.01 -40.42 -24.61
N ILE A 333 -20.97 -40.48 -25.94
CA ILE A 333 -19.74 -40.50 -26.73
C ILE A 333 -18.94 -39.22 -26.43
N PRO A 334 -17.71 -39.35 -25.90
CA PRO A 334 -16.81 -38.21 -25.69
C PRO A 334 -16.59 -37.45 -27.00
N VAL A 335 -16.52 -36.12 -26.92
CA VAL A 335 -16.22 -35.29 -28.10
C VAL A 335 -14.76 -34.85 -27.98
N SER A 336 -14.03 -34.74 -29.10
CA SER A 336 -12.71 -34.10 -29.16
C SER A 336 -12.81 -32.60 -28.86
N LYS A 337 -13.08 -32.27 -27.60
CA LYS A 337 -13.13 -30.91 -27.05
C LYS A 337 -12.06 -30.78 -25.98
N LYS A 338 -11.61 -29.53 -25.78
CA LYS A 338 -10.73 -29.17 -24.69
C LYS A 338 -11.35 -29.58 -23.35
N LYS A 339 -10.53 -30.08 -22.43
CA LYS A 339 -11.00 -30.38 -21.06
C LYS A 339 -11.51 -29.12 -20.38
N VAL A 340 -12.69 -29.20 -19.78
CA VAL A 340 -13.30 -28.05 -19.09
C VAL A 340 -12.78 -27.95 -17.66
N ILE A 341 -12.22 -26.80 -17.29
CA ILE A 341 -11.86 -26.43 -15.93
C ILE A 341 -13.00 -25.60 -15.36
N ASN A 342 -13.74 -26.17 -14.41
CA ASN A 342 -14.83 -25.48 -13.73
C ASN A 342 -14.28 -24.60 -12.61
N LEU A 343 -14.65 -23.32 -12.62
CA LEU A 343 -14.49 -22.38 -11.53
C LEU A 343 -15.88 -21.94 -11.05
N SER A 344 -15.94 -21.28 -9.91
CA SER A 344 -17.17 -20.67 -9.43
C SER A 344 -16.97 -19.24 -8.94
N ILE A 345 -18.06 -18.49 -8.84
CA ILE A 345 -18.08 -17.12 -8.37
C ILE A 345 -19.34 -16.85 -7.55
N SER A 346 -19.19 -16.11 -6.46
CA SER A 346 -20.31 -15.50 -5.74
C SER A 346 -20.77 -14.23 -6.44
N ASP A 347 -21.54 -14.39 -7.51
CA ASP A 347 -21.99 -13.29 -8.37
C ASP A 347 -23.33 -12.67 -7.97
N GLY A 348 -23.93 -13.19 -6.90
CA GLY A 348 -25.31 -12.95 -6.48
C GLY A 348 -25.86 -11.57 -6.79
N SER A 349 -27.11 -11.57 -7.26
CA SER A 349 -27.90 -10.36 -7.45
C SER A 349 -28.74 -10.03 -6.22
N THR A 350 -28.79 -10.94 -5.24
CA THR A 350 -29.60 -10.81 -4.05
C THR A 350 -28.80 -11.02 -2.76
N ASN A 351 -29.26 -10.38 -1.70
CA ASN A 351 -28.89 -10.67 -0.32
C ASN A 351 -30.00 -11.51 0.33
N PRO A 352 -29.74 -12.13 1.50
CA PRO A 352 -30.77 -12.77 2.31
C PRO A 352 -32.03 -11.88 2.45
N ASN A 353 -33.21 -12.50 2.42
CA ASN A 353 -34.53 -11.85 2.34
C ASN A 353 -34.82 -11.11 1.02
N SER A 354 -34.16 -11.50 -0.07
CA SER A 354 -34.41 -10.98 -1.43
C SER A 354 -34.16 -9.49 -1.60
N SER A 355 -33.30 -8.89 -0.76
CA SER A 355 -32.90 -7.50 -0.96
C SER A 355 -31.89 -7.41 -2.12
N PRO A 356 -32.08 -6.52 -3.11
CA PRO A 356 -31.24 -6.49 -4.30
C PRO A 356 -29.82 -5.99 -3.98
N ALA A 357 -28.81 -6.67 -4.52
CA ALA A 357 -27.41 -6.31 -4.43
C ALA A 357 -26.96 -5.57 -5.71
N THR A 358 -27.47 -4.35 -5.91
CA THR A 358 -27.46 -3.64 -7.20
C THR A 358 -26.08 -3.39 -7.82
N SER A 359 -25.00 -3.35 -7.04
CA SER A 359 -23.65 -3.06 -7.53
C SER A 359 -22.84 -4.29 -7.93
N ASN A 360 -23.14 -5.47 -7.39
CA ASN A 360 -22.32 -6.67 -7.58
C ASN A 360 -22.41 -7.26 -9.00
N PRO A 361 -23.60 -7.37 -9.63
CA PRO A 361 -23.71 -7.82 -11.01
C PRO A 361 -22.91 -6.98 -12.00
N ALA A 362 -22.72 -5.69 -11.71
CA ALA A 362 -21.87 -4.83 -12.51
C ALA A 362 -20.39 -5.12 -12.27
N ASN A 363 -19.96 -5.36 -11.03
CA ASN A 363 -18.56 -5.62 -10.66
C ASN A 363 -18.02 -6.93 -11.28
N VAL A 364 -18.81 -8.00 -11.22
CA VAL A 364 -18.42 -9.37 -11.63
C VAL A 364 -18.23 -9.53 -13.15
N ARG A 365 -18.69 -8.56 -13.96
CA ARG A 365 -18.44 -8.52 -15.42
C ARG A 365 -16.96 -8.66 -15.76
N GLY A 366 -16.07 -8.16 -14.88
CA GLY A 366 -14.63 -8.34 -15.01
C GLY A 366 -14.19 -9.80 -14.96
N ALA A 367 -14.78 -10.60 -14.07
CA ALA A 367 -14.49 -12.03 -13.95
C ALA A 367 -14.97 -12.80 -15.18
N HIS A 368 -16.16 -12.47 -15.71
CA HIS A 368 -16.66 -13.10 -16.95
C HIS A 368 -15.81 -12.74 -18.18
N LEU A 369 -15.40 -11.47 -18.32
CA LEU A 369 -14.47 -11.07 -19.38
C LEU A 369 -13.12 -11.78 -19.25
N ALA A 370 -12.64 -12.00 -18.03
CA ALA A 370 -11.42 -12.77 -17.80
C ALA A 370 -11.52 -14.19 -18.37
N ILE A 371 -12.61 -14.90 -18.11
CA ILE A 371 -12.81 -16.26 -18.63
C ILE A 371 -12.91 -16.27 -20.15
N GLU A 372 -13.65 -15.34 -20.73
CA GLU A 372 -13.72 -15.16 -22.19
C GLU A 372 -12.33 -14.94 -22.80
N MET A 373 -11.54 -14.03 -22.25
CA MET A 373 -10.19 -13.76 -22.76
C MET A 373 -9.23 -14.94 -22.58
N VAL A 374 -9.39 -15.75 -21.53
CA VAL A 374 -8.62 -16.99 -21.36
C VAL A 374 -9.00 -18.03 -22.42
N ASN A 375 -10.29 -18.13 -22.77
CA ASN A 375 -10.78 -19.09 -23.77
C ASN A 375 -10.52 -18.63 -25.22
N GLU A 376 -10.53 -17.32 -25.48
CA GLU A 376 -10.16 -16.74 -26.78
C GLU A 376 -8.64 -16.78 -27.03
N GLY A 377 -7.84 -16.65 -25.96
CA GLY A 377 -6.39 -16.58 -26.03
C GLY A 377 -5.73 -17.96 -26.01
N ASN A 378 -4.62 -18.10 -26.74
CA ASN A 378 -3.81 -19.33 -26.73
C ASN A 378 -2.64 -19.27 -25.71
N ASP A 379 -2.64 -18.31 -24.78
CA ASP A 379 -1.44 -17.98 -24.00
C ASP A 379 -1.40 -18.58 -22.59
N ILE A 380 -2.55 -18.85 -21.96
CA ILE A 380 -2.62 -19.23 -20.53
C ILE A 380 -3.17 -20.65 -20.36
N LEU A 381 -4.22 -21.05 -21.08
CA LEU A 381 -4.79 -22.40 -20.96
C LEU A 381 -5.20 -22.91 -22.35
N SER A 382 -4.26 -22.91 -23.28
CA SER A 382 -4.49 -23.20 -24.71
C SER A 382 -5.20 -24.53 -24.97
N ASN A 383 -4.94 -25.54 -24.15
CA ASN A 383 -5.50 -26.89 -24.29
C ASN A 383 -6.80 -27.12 -23.48
N PHE A 384 -7.26 -26.13 -22.73
CA PHE A 384 -8.41 -26.23 -21.85
C PHE A 384 -9.48 -25.20 -22.20
N GLU A 385 -10.70 -25.47 -21.77
CA GLU A 385 -11.77 -24.49 -21.73
C GLU A 385 -12.07 -24.17 -20.26
N VAL A 386 -12.13 -22.90 -19.89
CA VAL A 386 -12.49 -22.52 -18.53
C VAL A 386 -13.98 -22.16 -18.49
N SER A 387 -14.71 -22.76 -17.57
CA SER A 387 -16.10 -22.40 -17.29
C SER A 387 -16.21 -21.76 -15.91
N MET A 388 -17.23 -20.93 -15.70
CA MET A 388 -17.47 -20.27 -14.42
C MET A 388 -18.94 -20.35 -14.04
N PHE A 389 -19.23 -21.01 -12.91
CA PHE A 389 -20.57 -21.14 -12.37
C PHE A 389 -20.88 -20.05 -11.34
N SER A 390 -22.05 -19.46 -11.48
CA SER A 390 -22.54 -18.32 -10.72
C SER A 390 -23.39 -18.74 -9.51
N TYR A 391 -23.06 -18.23 -8.33
CA TYR A 391 -23.78 -18.45 -7.08
C TYR A 391 -24.42 -17.16 -6.53
N ASP A 392 -25.72 -17.24 -6.26
CA ASP A 392 -26.47 -16.19 -5.55
C ASP A 392 -26.64 -16.54 -4.06
N CYS A 393 -25.51 -16.63 -3.34
CA CYS A 393 -25.46 -17.04 -1.93
C CYS A 393 -25.35 -15.85 -0.95
N GLY A 394 -25.65 -14.63 -1.42
CA GLY A 394 -25.48 -13.37 -0.69
C GLY A 394 -24.24 -12.60 -1.13
N VAL A 395 -24.25 -11.27 -0.99
CA VAL A 395 -23.19 -10.40 -1.51
C VAL A 395 -22.59 -9.50 -0.43
N THR A 396 -23.45 -8.79 0.30
CA THR A 396 -23.07 -7.84 1.35
C THR A 396 -23.59 -8.25 2.72
N VAL A 397 -24.51 -9.21 2.80
CA VAL A 397 -25.07 -9.75 4.04
C VAL A 397 -24.93 -11.26 4.05
N TYR A 398 -24.30 -11.78 5.11
CA TYR A 398 -24.15 -13.22 5.31
C TYR A 398 -25.31 -13.79 6.14
N ASN A 399 -25.85 -14.93 5.70
CA ASN A 399 -26.77 -15.73 6.49
C ASN A 399 -26.42 -17.21 6.29
N ALA A 400 -26.00 -17.89 7.36
CA ALA A 400 -25.51 -19.26 7.28
C ALA A 400 -26.50 -20.25 6.65
N ASN A 401 -27.78 -20.21 7.03
CA ASN A 401 -28.79 -21.13 6.48
C ASN A 401 -29.05 -20.88 4.99
N PHE A 402 -29.09 -19.61 4.59
CA PHE A 402 -29.25 -19.22 3.20
C PHE A 402 -28.06 -19.69 2.35
N SER A 403 -26.83 -19.40 2.79
CA SER A 403 -25.61 -19.79 2.08
C SER A 403 -25.42 -21.30 2.04
N ILE A 404 -25.67 -22.03 3.14
CA ILE A 404 -25.62 -23.51 3.18
C ILE A 404 -26.58 -24.10 2.14
N LYS A 405 -27.84 -23.66 2.12
CA LYS A 405 -28.86 -24.13 1.17
C LYS A 405 -28.48 -23.83 -0.29
N CYS A 406 -27.91 -22.66 -0.53
CA CYS A 406 -27.46 -22.21 -1.84
C CYS A 406 -26.32 -23.11 -2.37
N TYR A 407 -25.25 -23.28 -1.60
CA TYR A 407 -24.10 -24.09 -2.01
C TYR A 407 -24.40 -25.60 -2.03
N SER A 408 -25.18 -26.13 -1.08
CA SER A 408 -25.49 -27.56 -1.03
C SER A 408 -26.28 -28.04 -2.25
N SER A 409 -27.06 -27.15 -2.88
CA SER A 409 -27.90 -27.50 -4.04
C SER A 409 -27.11 -27.69 -5.34
N ASN A 410 -25.86 -27.22 -5.41
CA ASN A 410 -25.02 -27.30 -6.60
C ASN A 410 -23.55 -27.58 -6.22
N ILE A 411 -23.30 -28.35 -5.16
CA ILE A 411 -21.96 -28.56 -4.59
C ILE A 411 -20.93 -29.06 -5.62
N ASP A 412 -21.40 -29.83 -6.61
CA ASP A 412 -20.66 -30.36 -7.75
C ASP A 412 -20.14 -29.28 -8.71
N LYS A 413 -20.74 -28.08 -8.69
CA LYS A 413 -20.40 -26.97 -9.60
C LYS A 413 -19.42 -25.96 -9.03
N ILE A 414 -18.96 -26.11 -7.78
CA ILE A 414 -17.98 -25.20 -7.16
C ILE A 414 -16.64 -25.22 -7.94
N GLY A 415 -16.28 -26.38 -8.49
CA GLY A 415 -15.07 -26.54 -9.30
C GLY A 415 -13.79 -26.44 -8.48
N TYR A 416 -12.68 -26.07 -9.13
CA TYR A 416 -11.34 -26.10 -8.54
C TYR A 416 -10.93 -24.80 -7.85
N GLY A 417 -11.62 -23.69 -8.13
CA GLY A 417 -11.34 -22.39 -7.54
C GLY A 417 -12.60 -21.53 -7.46
N HIS A 418 -12.70 -20.74 -6.40
CA HIS A 418 -13.88 -19.91 -6.12
C HIS A 418 -13.52 -18.41 -6.06
N VAL A 419 -14.25 -17.57 -6.76
CA VAL A 419 -14.16 -16.11 -6.63
C VAL A 419 -15.14 -15.65 -5.55
N ALA A 420 -14.60 -15.22 -4.41
CA ALA A 420 -15.38 -14.88 -3.23
C ALA A 420 -16.26 -13.64 -3.42
N ALA A 421 -17.31 -13.52 -2.60
CA ALA A 421 -18.25 -12.41 -2.64
C ALA A 421 -17.59 -11.04 -2.39
N TYR A 422 -18.26 -9.95 -2.82
CA TYR A 422 -17.77 -8.58 -2.68
C TYR A 422 -17.57 -8.16 -1.22
N GLY A 423 -18.54 -8.46 -0.33
CA GLY A 423 -18.51 -8.05 1.07
C GLY A 423 -17.58 -8.91 1.91
N SER A 424 -16.72 -8.29 2.73
CA SER A 424 -15.78 -9.02 3.59
C SER A 424 -16.46 -9.97 4.58
N ASN A 425 -17.61 -9.59 5.13
CA ASN A 425 -18.42 -10.42 6.01
C ASN A 425 -18.98 -11.66 5.29
N VAL A 426 -19.38 -11.52 4.02
CA VAL A 426 -19.86 -12.64 3.20
C VAL A 426 -18.71 -13.54 2.82
N ALA A 427 -17.55 -13.01 2.41
CA ALA A 427 -16.38 -13.83 2.12
C ALA A 427 -15.95 -14.68 3.34
N VAL A 428 -15.92 -14.10 4.55
CA VAL A 428 -15.70 -14.89 5.79
C VAL A 428 -16.78 -15.95 5.98
N GLY A 429 -18.03 -15.60 5.70
CA GLY A 429 -19.17 -16.51 5.76
C GLY A 429 -19.12 -17.65 4.72
N ASP A 430 -18.63 -17.40 3.52
CA ASP A 430 -18.40 -18.41 2.47
C ASP A 430 -17.44 -19.47 3.00
N PHE A 431 -16.32 -19.05 3.61
CA PHE A 431 -15.38 -19.97 4.25
C PHE A 431 -15.99 -20.79 5.37
N GLN A 432 -16.80 -20.17 6.22
CA GLN A 432 -17.51 -20.88 7.28
C GLN A 432 -18.49 -21.91 6.71
N THR A 433 -19.15 -21.57 5.60
CA THR A 433 -20.10 -22.42 4.90
C THR A 433 -19.40 -23.60 4.22
N PHE A 434 -18.28 -23.36 3.53
CA PHE A 434 -17.47 -24.43 2.94
C PHE A 434 -16.93 -25.39 4.00
N LYS A 435 -16.44 -24.87 5.13
CA LYS A 435 -16.04 -25.71 6.26
C LYS A 435 -17.20 -26.55 6.79
N ALA A 436 -18.40 -25.98 6.92
CA ALA A 436 -19.59 -26.69 7.38
C ALA A 436 -20.06 -27.78 6.40
N LEU A 437 -19.85 -27.59 5.10
CA LEU A 437 -20.17 -28.53 4.04
C LEU A 437 -19.01 -29.51 3.72
N ASN A 438 -17.91 -29.46 4.47
CA ASN A 438 -16.68 -30.23 4.22
C ASN A 438 -16.09 -30.03 2.80
N ILE A 439 -16.21 -28.81 2.28
CA ILE A 439 -15.68 -28.38 0.99
C ILE A 439 -14.34 -27.69 1.24
N THR A 440 -13.31 -28.13 0.51
CA THR A 440 -11.99 -27.49 0.53
C THR A 440 -11.69 -26.96 -0.86
N VAL A 441 -11.83 -25.65 -1.07
CA VAL A 441 -11.57 -24.99 -2.35
C VAL A 441 -10.79 -23.69 -2.10
N PRO A 442 -9.74 -23.39 -2.87
CA PRO A 442 -9.08 -22.09 -2.86
C PRO A 442 -10.08 -20.99 -3.23
N CYS A 443 -10.21 -19.97 -2.39
CA CYS A 443 -11.01 -18.79 -2.72
C CYS A 443 -10.14 -17.55 -2.88
N VAL A 444 -10.43 -16.77 -3.93
CA VAL A 444 -9.74 -15.51 -4.20
C VAL A 444 -10.73 -14.36 -4.16
N GLY A 445 -10.45 -13.34 -3.33
CA GLY A 445 -11.31 -12.17 -3.16
C GLY A 445 -10.93 -10.98 -4.04
N ALA A 446 -11.93 -10.43 -4.74
CA ALA A 446 -11.81 -9.21 -5.54
C ALA A 446 -12.31 -7.94 -4.83
N GLY A 447 -13.28 -8.08 -3.91
CA GLY A 447 -13.87 -6.99 -3.13
C GLY A 447 -13.44 -6.94 -1.66
N PRO A 448 -13.31 -8.07 -0.93
CA PRO A 448 -13.06 -8.04 0.50
C PRO A 448 -11.74 -7.37 0.90
N SER A 449 -11.83 -6.37 1.79
CA SER A 449 -10.69 -5.57 2.24
C SER A 449 -10.42 -5.66 3.74
N ASP A 450 -11.22 -6.41 4.50
CA ASP A 450 -11.03 -6.51 5.96
C ASP A 450 -9.63 -7.05 6.34
N ALA A 451 -9.01 -6.44 7.34
CA ALA A 451 -7.69 -6.83 7.83
C ALA A 451 -7.65 -8.23 8.46
N ALA A 452 -8.77 -8.72 8.98
CA ALA A 452 -8.85 -10.07 9.56
C ALA A 452 -8.53 -11.18 8.52
N LEU A 453 -8.88 -10.94 7.26
CA LEU A 453 -8.67 -11.88 6.15
C LEU A 453 -7.20 -12.04 5.74
N SER A 454 -6.28 -11.18 6.22
CA SER A 454 -4.85 -11.26 5.94
C SER A 454 -4.18 -12.51 6.54
N SER A 455 -4.76 -13.11 7.57
CA SER A 455 -4.15 -14.22 8.31
C SER A 455 -4.24 -15.55 7.56
N THR A 456 -3.10 -16.07 7.11
CA THR A 456 -2.96 -17.41 6.51
C THR A 456 -3.32 -18.55 7.48
N ALA A 457 -3.12 -18.36 8.78
CA ALA A 457 -3.50 -19.36 9.80
C ALA A 457 -5.02 -19.54 9.94
N ASN A 458 -5.77 -18.44 9.96
CA ASN A 458 -7.23 -18.45 10.09
C ASN A 458 -7.94 -18.76 8.76
N PHE A 459 -7.35 -18.33 7.64
CA PHE A 459 -7.90 -18.49 6.29
C PHE A 459 -6.85 -19.13 5.36
N PRO A 460 -6.53 -20.43 5.54
CA PRO A 460 -5.46 -21.10 4.81
C PRO A 460 -5.72 -21.25 3.31
N TYR A 461 -6.99 -21.31 2.89
CA TYR A 461 -7.43 -21.40 1.50
C TYR A 461 -7.96 -20.07 0.93
N TYR A 462 -7.47 -18.94 1.46
CA TYR A 462 -7.84 -17.61 0.98
C TYR A 462 -6.65 -16.85 0.41
N ALA A 463 -6.90 -16.07 -0.63
CA ALA A 463 -6.04 -14.98 -1.08
C ALA A 463 -6.91 -13.82 -1.57
N ARG A 464 -6.36 -12.62 -1.74
CA ARG A 464 -7.08 -11.51 -2.37
C ARG A 464 -6.22 -10.67 -3.27
N VAL A 465 -6.85 -10.17 -4.33
CA VAL A 465 -6.25 -9.22 -5.28
C VAL A 465 -6.54 -7.77 -4.88
N ASN A 466 -7.58 -7.55 -4.07
CA ASN A 466 -7.84 -6.25 -3.45
C ASN A 466 -6.85 -5.98 -2.31
N LEU A 467 -6.62 -4.71 -2.02
CA LEU A 467 -5.77 -4.29 -0.91
C LEU A 467 -6.48 -4.45 0.44
N ALA A 468 -5.69 -4.84 1.44
CA ALA A 468 -6.11 -4.77 2.83
C ALA A 468 -6.42 -3.31 3.21
N SER A 469 -7.55 -3.10 3.88
CA SER A 469 -7.96 -1.79 4.39
C SER A 469 -6.94 -1.23 5.37
N SER A 470 -6.38 -2.09 6.23
CA SER A 470 -5.26 -1.75 7.13
C SER A 470 -4.08 -1.13 6.39
N TYR A 471 -3.71 -1.67 5.24
CA TYR A 471 -2.64 -1.12 4.42
C TYR A 471 -3.02 0.26 3.90
N LEU A 472 -4.21 0.41 3.30
CA LEU A 472 -4.69 1.69 2.76
C LEU A 472 -4.73 2.78 3.84
N TYR A 473 -5.22 2.45 5.04
CA TYR A 473 -5.27 3.37 6.18
C TYR A 473 -3.89 3.82 6.65
N ASN A 474 -2.90 2.91 6.64
CA ASN A 474 -1.52 3.23 7.00
C ASN A 474 -0.86 4.21 6.01
N GLN A 475 -1.30 4.25 4.76
CA GLN A 475 -0.73 5.13 3.74
C GLN A 475 -1.26 6.57 3.80
N ILE A 476 -2.40 6.81 4.45
CA ILE A 476 -2.97 8.17 4.57
C ILE A 476 -2.02 9.09 5.34
N PRO A 477 -1.54 8.76 6.56
CA PRO A 477 -0.59 9.60 7.27
C PRO A 477 0.75 9.76 6.53
N LEU A 478 1.22 8.73 5.82
CA LEU A 478 2.44 8.82 4.99
C LEU A 478 2.30 9.87 3.88
N TYR A 479 1.20 9.84 3.14
CA TYR A 479 0.90 10.85 2.12
C TYR A 479 0.81 12.24 2.74
N LEU A 480 0.07 12.40 3.83
CA LEU A 480 -0.12 13.70 4.48
C LEU A 480 1.20 14.31 4.96
N LYS A 481 2.09 13.49 5.52
CA LYS A 481 3.44 13.90 5.89
C LYS A 481 4.26 14.35 4.68
N ALA A 482 4.22 13.57 3.60
CA ALA A 482 4.91 13.90 2.36
C ALA A 482 4.36 15.18 1.69
N SER A 483 3.06 15.46 1.84
CA SER A 483 2.40 16.71 1.42
C SER A 483 2.62 17.87 2.40
N GLY A 484 3.41 17.68 3.46
CA GLY A 484 3.83 18.74 4.38
C GLY A 484 2.81 19.10 5.47
N TRP A 485 1.77 18.28 5.69
CA TRP A 485 0.88 18.44 6.85
C TRP A 485 1.58 17.95 8.12
N LYS A 486 1.28 18.59 9.25
CA LYS A 486 1.80 18.25 10.59
C LYS A 486 0.68 17.98 11.59
N LYS A 487 -0.47 18.64 11.45
CA LYS A 487 -1.61 18.55 12.36
C LYS A 487 -2.87 18.12 11.63
N ILE A 488 -3.59 17.17 12.20
CA ILE A 488 -4.82 16.59 11.63
C ILE A 488 -5.87 16.40 12.72
N ALA A 489 -7.14 16.33 12.33
CA ALA A 489 -8.18 15.78 13.17
C ALA A 489 -8.67 14.45 12.60
N VAL A 490 -9.08 13.54 13.48
CA VAL A 490 -9.64 12.24 13.07
C VAL A 490 -10.99 12.04 13.74
N ILE A 491 -11.96 11.61 12.94
CA ILE A 491 -13.29 11.24 13.41
C ILE A 491 -13.70 9.92 12.76
N TYR A 492 -14.27 9.02 13.54
CA TYR A 492 -14.55 7.66 13.10
C TYR A 492 -15.86 7.10 13.64
N GLN A 493 -16.42 6.15 12.90
CA GLN A 493 -17.56 5.37 13.30
C GLN A 493 -17.15 4.28 14.31
N ASN A 494 -17.85 4.19 15.44
CA ASN A 494 -17.59 3.19 16.48
C ASN A 494 -18.19 1.83 16.11
N ASP A 495 -17.74 1.27 15.00
CA ASP A 495 -18.01 -0.10 14.56
C ASP A 495 -16.70 -0.90 14.55
N ALA A 496 -16.79 -2.19 14.85
CA ALA A 496 -15.60 -3.03 15.07
C ALA A 496 -14.77 -3.25 13.80
N ASN A 497 -15.40 -3.21 12.61
CA ASN A 497 -14.81 -3.76 11.38
C ASN A 497 -14.26 -2.67 10.45
N PHE A 498 -14.88 -1.49 10.42
CA PHE A 498 -14.54 -0.41 9.51
C PHE A 498 -13.95 0.80 10.27
N GLY A 499 -14.75 1.56 11.01
CA GLY A 499 -14.32 2.84 11.57
C GLY A 499 -13.27 2.71 12.67
N LYS A 500 -13.45 1.77 13.61
CA LYS A 500 -12.47 1.53 14.68
C LYS A 500 -11.15 0.97 14.14
N SER A 501 -11.22 0.09 13.14
CA SER A 501 -10.05 -0.45 12.44
C SER A 501 -9.29 0.66 11.71
N ALA A 502 -9.98 1.51 10.96
CA ALA A 502 -9.38 2.66 10.30
C ALA A 502 -8.67 3.59 11.28
N TYR A 503 -9.34 3.97 12.37
CA TYR A 503 -8.75 4.81 13.40
C TYR A 503 -7.50 4.18 14.02
N TYR A 504 -7.51 2.88 14.33
CA TYR A 504 -6.36 2.19 14.90
C TYR A 504 -5.11 2.32 14.01
N TYR A 505 -5.23 1.97 12.73
CA TYR A 505 -4.10 2.03 11.78
C TYR A 505 -3.68 3.47 11.46
N ILE A 506 -4.64 4.40 11.33
CA ILE A 506 -4.34 5.83 11.14
C ILE A 506 -3.59 6.39 12.34
N ASN A 507 -4.03 6.10 13.58
CA ASN A 507 -3.39 6.60 14.79
C ASN A 507 -1.98 6.05 14.96
N GLN A 508 -1.79 4.76 14.70
CA GLN A 508 -0.47 4.12 14.73
C GLN A 508 0.47 4.75 13.68
N SER A 509 0.02 4.86 12.43
CA SER A 509 0.82 5.42 11.34
C SER A 509 1.10 6.92 11.54
N ALA A 510 0.10 7.70 12.01
CA ALA A 510 0.30 9.12 12.33
C ALA A 510 1.38 9.32 13.40
N THR A 511 1.36 8.51 14.46
CA THR A 511 2.40 8.54 15.51
C THR A 511 3.78 8.24 14.92
N ASN A 512 3.90 7.20 14.08
CA ASN A 512 5.16 6.83 13.44
C ASN A 512 5.71 7.90 12.48
N GLN A 513 4.83 8.66 11.81
CA GLN A 513 5.20 9.72 10.86
C GLN A 513 5.38 11.10 11.53
N GLY A 514 5.19 11.20 12.84
CA GLY A 514 5.23 12.47 13.59
C GLY A 514 4.14 13.45 13.12
N LEU A 515 2.93 12.94 12.88
CA LEU A 515 1.70 13.72 12.68
C LEU A 515 0.92 13.78 14.00
N GLU A 516 0.49 14.97 14.37
CA GLU A 516 -0.26 15.23 15.61
C GLU A 516 -1.77 15.17 15.33
N ILE A 517 -2.49 14.28 16.03
CA ILE A 517 -3.97 14.26 16.03
C ILE A 517 -4.47 15.19 17.15
N VAL A 518 -4.94 16.38 16.78
CA VAL A 518 -5.15 17.49 17.71
C VAL A 518 -6.52 17.51 18.40
N ASN A 519 -7.53 16.81 17.89
CA ASN A 519 -8.85 16.75 18.54
C ASN A 519 -8.88 15.72 19.69
N ASP A 520 -9.64 16.01 20.74
CA ASP A 520 -9.69 15.21 21.99
C ASP A 520 -9.90 13.71 21.71
N PRO A 521 -9.03 12.81 22.23
CA PRO A 521 -9.15 11.36 22.05
C PRO A 521 -10.47 10.74 22.54
N ASN A 522 -11.12 11.33 23.54
CA ASN A 522 -12.40 10.87 24.06
C ASN A 522 -13.59 11.30 23.19
N LEU A 523 -13.38 12.27 22.29
CA LEU A 523 -14.39 12.84 21.40
C LEU A 523 -14.02 12.64 19.93
N ARG A 524 -13.64 11.40 19.56
CA ARG A 524 -13.35 11.00 18.16
C ARG A 524 -14.36 10.02 17.57
N ALA A 525 -15.16 9.37 18.42
CA ALA A 525 -16.00 8.25 18.04
C ALA A 525 -17.48 8.66 17.95
N ILE A 526 -18.17 8.17 16.92
CA ILE A 526 -19.63 8.30 16.75
C ILE A 526 -20.27 6.92 16.59
N PRO A 527 -21.33 6.57 17.33
CA PRO A 527 -21.97 5.26 17.21
C PRO A 527 -22.64 5.02 15.84
N MET A 528 -22.79 3.75 15.48
CA MET A 528 -23.45 3.30 14.25
C MET A 528 -24.99 3.41 14.34
N GLY A 529 -25.67 3.51 13.20
CA GLY A 529 -27.14 3.50 13.08
C GLY A 529 -27.87 4.83 13.32
N LEU A 530 -27.15 5.94 13.48
CA LEU A 530 -27.71 7.28 13.68
C LEU A 530 -28.29 7.86 12.39
N ASN A 531 -29.47 8.45 12.50
CA ASN A 531 -30.05 9.31 11.48
C ASN A 531 -29.71 10.79 11.71
N ARG A 532 -30.11 11.67 10.77
CA ARG A 532 -29.90 13.14 10.84
C ARG A 532 -30.32 13.75 12.18
N THR A 533 -31.47 13.33 12.72
CA THR A 533 -32.02 13.89 13.97
C THR A 533 -31.21 13.44 15.19
N GLN A 534 -30.83 12.16 15.24
CA GLN A 534 -30.04 11.59 16.34
C GLN A 534 -28.59 12.10 16.35
N LEU A 535 -28.04 12.48 15.20
CA LEU A 535 -26.69 13.01 15.09
C LEU A 535 -26.50 14.31 15.89
N LYS A 536 -27.57 15.10 16.10
CA LYS A 536 -27.52 16.30 16.96
C LYS A 536 -27.11 16.00 18.41
N ASN A 537 -27.32 14.78 18.90
CA ASN A 537 -26.88 14.38 20.24
C ASN A 537 -25.35 14.24 20.34
N TYR A 538 -24.64 14.22 19.20
CA TYR A 538 -23.19 14.10 19.10
C TYR A 538 -22.54 15.37 18.55
N THR A 539 -23.24 16.51 18.63
CA THR A 539 -22.69 17.83 18.24
C THR A 539 -21.40 18.14 18.97
N ASN A 540 -21.23 17.71 20.23
CA ASN A 540 -19.99 17.86 20.99
C ASN A 540 -18.78 17.18 20.32
N VAL A 541 -18.95 16.04 19.66
CA VAL A 541 -17.88 15.32 18.94
C VAL A 541 -17.43 16.12 17.73
N ILE A 542 -18.38 16.64 16.94
CA ILE A 542 -18.07 17.49 15.78
C ILE A 542 -17.46 18.82 16.24
N GLN A 543 -18.00 19.40 17.32
CA GLN A 543 -17.48 20.62 17.91
C GLN A 543 -16.05 20.43 18.41
N ALA A 544 -15.67 19.26 18.95
CA ALA A 544 -14.29 18.98 19.34
C ALA A 544 -13.33 18.99 18.14
N VAL A 545 -13.78 18.50 16.97
CA VAL A 545 -13.01 18.62 15.72
C VAL A 545 -12.88 20.08 15.31
N ILE A 546 -13.97 20.85 15.34
CA ILE A 546 -13.96 22.29 15.01
C ILE A 546 -13.02 23.05 15.96
N ASN A 547 -13.17 22.86 17.26
CA ASN A 547 -12.39 23.55 18.30
C ASN A 547 -10.89 23.21 18.25
N SER A 548 -10.51 22.05 17.69
CA SER A 548 -9.10 21.70 17.49
C SER A 548 -8.38 22.60 16.49
N GLY A 549 -9.12 23.37 15.68
CA GLY A 549 -8.58 24.25 14.65
C GLY A 549 -8.02 23.52 13.43
N ALA A 550 -7.97 22.18 13.42
CA ALA A 550 -7.45 21.41 12.29
C ALA A 550 -8.22 21.69 11.00
N ARG A 551 -7.50 21.98 9.92
CA ARG A 551 -8.09 22.14 8.59
C ARG A 551 -8.26 20.79 7.89
N LEU A 552 -7.37 19.83 8.12
CA LEU A 552 -7.48 18.50 7.52
C LEU A 552 -8.16 17.51 8.48
N VAL A 553 -9.29 16.96 8.04
CA VAL A 553 -10.11 16.03 8.83
C VAL A 553 -10.16 14.67 8.13
N ILE A 554 -9.60 13.64 8.76
CA ILE A 554 -9.74 12.26 8.27
C ILE A 554 -11.10 11.73 8.73
N ALA A 555 -11.93 11.37 7.76
CA ALA A 555 -13.30 10.92 7.97
C ALA A 555 -13.41 9.40 7.71
N ALA A 556 -13.54 8.63 8.79
CA ALA A 556 -13.63 7.17 8.77
C ALA A 556 -15.06 6.67 9.03
N PHE A 557 -15.94 6.85 8.05
CA PHE A 557 -17.36 6.47 8.13
C PHE A 557 -17.77 5.57 6.98
N ALA A 558 -18.68 4.64 7.27
CA ALA A 558 -19.39 3.89 6.23
C ALA A 558 -20.59 4.69 5.70
N PRO A 559 -21.06 4.45 4.47
CA PRO A 559 -22.31 5.04 3.98
C PRO A 559 -23.52 4.63 4.84
N PRO A 560 -24.54 5.49 5.00
CA PRO A 560 -24.65 6.88 4.53
C PRO A 560 -24.11 7.92 5.52
N PHE A 561 -23.40 7.53 6.59
CA PHE A 561 -23.02 8.45 7.69
C PHE A 561 -22.21 9.67 7.25
N ALA A 562 -21.32 9.45 6.28
CA ALA A 562 -20.51 10.49 5.65
C ALA A 562 -21.33 11.74 5.26
N VAL A 563 -22.54 11.53 4.73
CA VAL A 563 -23.47 12.58 4.31
C VAL A 563 -23.93 13.42 5.51
N TYR A 564 -24.41 12.78 6.58
CA TYR A 564 -24.97 13.48 7.73
C TYR A 564 -23.89 14.24 8.52
N ILE A 565 -22.69 13.68 8.62
CA ILE A 565 -21.56 14.33 9.27
C ILE A 565 -21.16 15.61 8.53
N THR A 566 -21.10 15.55 7.20
CA THR A 566 -20.77 16.72 6.37
C THR A 566 -21.83 17.82 6.52
N GLU A 567 -23.12 17.46 6.53
CA GLU A 567 -24.23 18.38 6.80
C GLU A 567 -24.10 19.03 8.20
N MET A 568 -23.69 18.27 9.22
CA MET A 568 -23.50 18.78 10.57
C MET A 568 -22.36 19.80 10.67
N PHE A 569 -21.23 19.58 9.95
CA PHE A 569 -20.17 20.59 9.90
C PHE A 569 -20.69 21.91 9.31
N TYR A 570 -21.51 21.86 8.25
CA TYR A 570 -22.16 23.06 7.71
C TYR A 570 -23.05 23.75 8.74
N ASP A 571 -23.89 22.98 9.43
CA ASP A 571 -24.82 23.49 10.44
C ASP A 571 -24.10 24.13 11.65
N LEU A 572 -22.87 23.68 11.94
CA LEU A 572 -21.99 24.27 12.95
C LEU A 572 -21.10 25.41 12.42
N GLY A 573 -21.44 25.95 11.25
CA GLY A 573 -20.83 27.16 10.71
C GLY A 573 -19.61 26.96 9.82
N MET A 574 -19.22 25.71 9.52
CA MET A 574 -18.12 25.44 8.60
C MET A 574 -18.53 25.75 7.16
N ARG A 575 -17.64 26.36 6.40
CA ARG A 575 -17.84 26.74 5.00
C ARG A 575 -16.68 26.26 4.13
N LYS A 576 -16.78 26.52 2.83
CA LYS A 576 -15.79 26.12 1.85
C LYS A 576 -14.39 26.62 2.22
N GLY A 577 -13.44 25.69 2.34
CA GLY A 577 -12.04 26.00 2.67
C GLY A 577 -11.71 26.06 4.16
N ASP A 578 -12.71 26.02 5.04
CA ASP A 578 -12.47 25.87 6.48
C ASP A 578 -11.90 24.48 6.80
N ILE A 579 -12.45 23.44 6.17
CA ILE A 579 -11.97 22.07 6.29
C ILE A 579 -11.75 21.41 4.93
N ILE A 580 -10.86 20.43 4.94
CA ILE A 580 -10.56 19.54 3.83
C ILE A 580 -10.72 18.14 4.38
N PHE A 581 -11.69 17.40 3.85
CA PHE A 581 -11.87 16.01 4.23
C PHE A 581 -10.85 15.12 3.54
N PHE A 582 -10.37 14.11 4.27
CA PHE A 582 -9.72 12.95 3.70
C PHE A 582 -10.61 11.73 3.96
N ALA A 583 -11.33 11.30 2.94
CA ALA A 583 -12.22 10.16 3.02
C ALA A 583 -11.44 8.84 2.93
N VAL A 584 -11.66 7.94 3.90
CA VAL A 584 -11.11 6.58 3.86
C VAL A 584 -11.96 5.64 2.98
N TYR A 585 -13.17 6.08 2.60
CA TYR A 585 -14.11 5.37 1.74
C TYR A 585 -14.17 6.04 0.36
N SER A 586 -13.96 5.26 -0.71
CA SER A 586 -13.85 5.81 -2.08
C SER A 586 -15.18 6.36 -2.63
N GLY A 587 -16.32 5.81 -2.20
CA GLY A 587 -17.65 6.23 -2.63
C GLY A 587 -18.17 7.51 -1.95
N PHE A 588 -17.42 8.09 -1.01
CA PHE A 588 -17.83 9.31 -0.28
C PHE A 588 -18.19 10.45 -1.25
N VAL A 589 -17.41 10.62 -2.32
CA VAL A 589 -17.66 11.65 -3.35
C VAL A 589 -19.04 11.48 -4.00
N THR A 590 -19.43 10.25 -4.29
CA THR A 590 -20.74 9.93 -4.88
C THR A 590 -21.85 10.22 -3.88
N ASP A 591 -21.65 9.86 -2.61
CA ASP A 591 -22.63 10.08 -1.55
C ASP A 591 -22.91 11.57 -1.30
N ILE A 592 -21.87 12.42 -1.31
CA ILE A 592 -22.06 13.87 -1.17
C ILE A 592 -22.71 14.51 -2.40
N ALA A 593 -22.53 13.91 -3.58
CA ALA A 593 -23.10 14.36 -4.85
C ALA A 593 -24.57 13.94 -5.04
N ALA A 594 -25.08 13.02 -4.22
CA ALA A 594 -26.47 12.59 -4.27
C ALA A 594 -27.39 13.82 -4.18
N LYS A 595 -28.41 13.91 -5.04
CA LYS A 595 -29.31 15.07 -5.11
C LYS A 595 -30.46 14.92 -4.10
N ASP A 596 -30.46 15.77 -3.08
CA ASP A 596 -31.55 16.02 -2.14
C ASP A 596 -31.54 17.50 -1.66
N ASP A 597 -32.47 17.86 -0.76
CA ASP A 597 -32.60 19.23 -0.21
C ASP A 597 -31.37 19.72 0.56
N TYR A 598 -30.42 18.83 0.91
CA TYR A 598 -29.22 19.15 1.69
C TYR A 598 -27.92 19.14 0.86
N THR A 599 -28.01 18.87 -0.45
CA THR A 599 -26.86 18.79 -1.37
C THR A 599 -25.97 20.03 -1.29
N TYR A 600 -26.57 21.23 -1.23
CA TYR A 600 -25.82 22.48 -1.16
C TYR A 600 -24.92 22.55 0.10
N LYS A 601 -25.37 22.02 1.24
CA LYS A 601 -24.58 21.97 2.48
C LYS A 601 -23.35 21.07 2.30
N ARG A 602 -23.55 19.90 1.67
CA ARG A 602 -22.48 18.92 1.45
C ARG A 602 -21.43 19.44 0.49
N LEU A 603 -21.86 20.03 -0.62
CA LEU A 603 -20.97 20.61 -1.63
C LEU A 603 -20.18 21.81 -1.10
N GLU A 604 -20.80 22.64 -0.26
CA GLU A 604 -20.13 23.80 0.34
C GLU A 604 -18.96 23.38 1.24
N VAL A 605 -19.09 22.30 1.99
CA VAL A 605 -18.08 21.90 2.99
C VAL A 605 -17.09 20.87 2.48
N ALA A 606 -17.53 19.91 1.65
CA ALA A 606 -16.70 18.78 1.23
C ALA A 606 -15.95 19.00 -0.11
N VAL A 607 -15.87 20.23 -0.61
CA VAL A 607 -15.11 20.56 -1.83
C VAL A 607 -14.01 21.59 -1.51
N PRO A 608 -12.72 21.25 -1.66
CA PRO A 608 -12.17 19.96 -2.07
C PRO A 608 -12.11 18.92 -0.94
N MET A 609 -12.19 17.65 -1.31
CA MET A 609 -12.03 16.46 -0.48
C MET A 609 -11.07 15.51 -1.18
N LEU A 610 -10.18 14.91 -0.38
CA LEU A 610 -9.24 13.89 -0.79
C LEU A 610 -9.79 12.50 -0.55
N ARG A 611 -9.41 11.55 -1.41
CA ARG A 611 -9.63 10.11 -1.18
C ARG A 611 -8.45 9.31 -1.68
N ILE A 612 -8.25 8.14 -1.09
CA ILE A 612 -7.22 7.18 -1.50
C ILE A 612 -7.86 5.85 -1.91
N TYR A 613 -7.36 5.24 -2.98
CA TYR A 613 -7.75 3.89 -3.38
C TYR A 613 -6.65 3.27 -4.26
N GLN A 614 -6.80 1.98 -4.58
CA GLN A 614 -5.85 1.25 -5.40
C GLN A 614 -5.75 1.83 -6.82
N GLU A 615 -4.54 1.86 -7.38
CA GLU A 615 -4.35 2.19 -8.81
C GLU A 615 -4.96 1.08 -9.68
N LEU A 616 -5.90 1.46 -10.56
CA LEU A 616 -6.62 0.57 -11.46
C LEU A 616 -6.30 0.93 -12.91
N TRP A 617 -6.54 0.01 -13.85
CA TRP A 617 -6.31 0.20 -15.28
C TRP A 617 -4.86 0.60 -15.60
N VAL A 618 -3.91 -0.09 -14.97
CA VAL A 618 -2.48 0.20 -15.04
C VAL A 618 -1.86 -0.40 -16.29
N GLY A 619 -1.17 0.44 -17.07
CA GLY A 619 -0.39 0.02 -18.24
C GLY A 619 -1.23 -0.45 -19.43
N GLU A 620 -0.58 -1.02 -20.43
CA GLU A 620 -1.21 -1.47 -21.67
C GLU A 620 -2.31 -2.52 -21.42
N LYS A 621 -2.05 -3.49 -20.52
CA LYS A 621 -3.02 -4.51 -20.16
C LYS A 621 -4.27 -3.90 -19.51
N GLY A 622 -4.11 -2.93 -18.62
CA GLY A 622 -5.21 -2.18 -18.01
C GLY A 622 -6.09 -1.50 -19.05
N THR A 623 -5.49 -0.77 -20.00
CA THR A 623 -6.19 -0.10 -21.10
C THR A 623 -6.92 -1.10 -22.01
N GLN A 624 -6.29 -2.22 -22.33
CA GLN A 624 -6.89 -3.28 -23.15
C GLN A 624 -8.18 -3.81 -22.50
N VAL A 625 -8.11 -4.15 -21.20
CA VAL A 625 -9.27 -4.69 -20.46
C VAL A 625 -10.36 -3.63 -20.32
N TYR A 626 -10.01 -2.38 -20.04
CA TYR A 626 -10.95 -1.27 -20.00
C TYR A 626 -11.72 -1.13 -21.32
N ASN A 627 -11.01 -1.08 -22.45
CA ASN A 627 -11.62 -0.93 -23.77
C ASN A 627 -12.54 -2.10 -24.12
N ARG A 628 -12.12 -3.35 -23.85
CA ARG A 628 -12.94 -4.55 -24.04
C ARG A 628 -14.23 -4.52 -23.20
N LEU A 629 -14.15 -4.06 -21.94
CA LEU A 629 -15.34 -3.89 -21.09
C LEU A 629 -16.29 -2.84 -21.65
N VAL A 630 -15.78 -1.67 -22.06
CA VAL A 630 -16.60 -0.61 -22.65
C VAL A 630 -17.23 -1.07 -23.96
N GLU A 631 -16.51 -1.79 -24.81
CA GLU A 631 -17.03 -2.33 -26.06
C GLU A 631 -18.22 -3.27 -25.82
N LYS A 632 -18.03 -4.22 -24.90
CA LYS A 632 -18.99 -5.30 -24.59
C LYS A 632 -20.18 -4.82 -23.74
N TYR A 633 -19.92 -4.08 -22.67
CA TYR A 633 -20.92 -3.70 -21.67
C TYR A 633 -21.33 -2.22 -21.71
N LYS A 634 -20.77 -1.44 -22.64
CA LYS A 634 -21.00 0.02 -22.81
C LYS A 634 -20.48 0.90 -21.66
N GLU A 635 -19.98 0.29 -20.61
CA GLU A 635 -19.36 0.96 -19.46
C GLU A 635 -18.29 0.04 -18.85
N ALA A 636 -17.33 0.65 -18.17
CA ALA A 636 -16.38 -0.04 -17.31
C ALA A 636 -16.35 0.65 -15.96
N ILE A 637 -16.55 -0.11 -14.89
CA ILE A 637 -16.51 0.41 -13.52
C ILE A 637 -15.28 -0.10 -12.79
N ALA A 638 -14.79 0.68 -11.83
CA ALA A 638 -13.53 0.45 -11.13
C ALA A 638 -13.33 -1.01 -10.66
N TYR A 639 -14.33 -1.60 -10.01
CA TYR A 639 -14.23 -2.96 -9.48
C TYR A 639 -14.22 -4.07 -10.54
N ASN A 640 -14.52 -3.80 -11.81
CA ASN A 640 -14.33 -4.81 -12.85
C ASN A 640 -12.87 -5.28 -12.92
N CYS A 641 -11.92 -4.37 -12.70
CA CYS A 641 -10.51 -4.70 -12.83
C CYS A 641 -10.02 -5.71 -11.76
N PRO A 642 -10.27 -5.50 -10.44
CA PRO A 642 -9.96 -6.52 -9.42
C PRO A 642 -10.63 -7.88 -9.66
N TYR A 643 -11.87 -7.93 -10.18
CA TYR A 643 -12.55 -9.18 -10.52
C TYR A 643 -11.90 -9.89 -11.71
N TYR A 644 -11.48 -9.14 -12.73
CA TYR A 644 -10.70 -9.67 -13.85
C TYR A 644 -9.39 -10.32 -13.38
N ASP A 645 -8.61 -9.59 -12.58
CA ASP A 645 -7.33 -10.07 -12.07
C ASP A 645 -7.49 -11.25 -11.10
N THR A 646 -8.61 -11.34 -10.40
CA THR A 646 -8.92 -12.48 -9.51
C THR A 646 -9.12 -13.77 -10.29
N SER A 647 -9.93 -13.75 -11.35
CA SER A 647 -10.11 -14.91 -12.22
C SER A 647 -8.82 -15.28 -12.97
N TYR A 648 -8.08 -14.27 -13.45
CA TYR A 648 -6.77 -14.48 -14.06
C TYR A 648 -5.76 -15.09 -13.11
N LEU A 649 -5.74 -14.69 -11.82
CA LEU A 649 -4.84 -15.29 -10.84
C LEU A 649 -5.08 -16.80 -10.70
N ILE A 650 -6.34 -17.23 -10.65
CA ILE A 650 -6.68 -18.66 -10.61
C ILE A 650 -6.22 -19.35 -11.90
N ALA A 651 -6.55 -18.81 -13.08
CA ALA A 651 -6.18 -19.39 -14.36
C ALA A 651 -4.66 -19.51 -14.57
N TYR A 652 -3.90 -18.45 -14.25
CA TYR A 652 -2.43 -18.47 -14.28
C TYR A 652 -1.84 -19.46 -13.28
N SER A 653 -2.48 -19.66 -12.13
CA SER A 653 -2.02 -20.62 -11.14
C SER A 653 -2.20 -22.06 -11.60
N ILE A 654 -3.32 -22.34 -12.26
CA ILE A 654 -3.57 -23.64 -12.88
C ILE A 654 -2.59 -23.87 -14.04
N ASN A 655 -2.38 -22.88 -14.92
CA ASN A 655 -1.38 -22.98 -15.98
C ASN A 655 0.03 -23.22 -15.45
N TRP A 656 0.43 -22.50 -14.41
CA TRP A 656 1.74 -22.68 -13.79
C TRP A 656 1.91 -24.08 -13.19
N MET A 657 0.85 -24.63 -12.59
CA MET A 657 0.86 -26.01 -12.11
C MET A 657 0.97 -27.00 -13.25
N ILE A 658 0.14 -26.84 -14.29
CA ILE A 658 0.17 -27.68 -15.49
C ILE A 658 1.57 -27.70 -16.12
N THR A 659 2.18 -26.52 -16.33
CA THR A 659 3.53 -26.41 -16.92
C THR A 659 4.64 -27.00 -16.05
N LYS A 660 4.38 -27.19 -14.75
CA LYS A 660 5.30 -27.85 -13.81
C LYS A 660 4.99 -29.33 -13.59
N GLY A 661 3.85 -29.81 -14.05
CA GLY A 661 3.36 -31.12 -13.67
C GLY A 661 2.83 -31.22 -12.25
N ASP A 662 2.34 -30.13 -11.68
CA ASP A 662 1.62 -30.21 -10.41
C ASP A 662 0.12 -30.51 -10.67
N ASP A 663 -0.47 -31.37 -9.83
CA ASP A 663 -1.91 -31.65 -9.83
C ASP A 663 -2.71 -30.40 -9.39
N TYR A 664 -3.34 -29.74 -10.37
CA TYR A 664 -4.17 -28.54 -10.14
C TYR A 664 -5.51 -28.84 -9.47
N THR A 665 -5.88 -30.11 -9.31
CA THR A 665 -7.10 -30.53 -8.61
C THR A 665 -6.92 -30.60 -7.09
N ASP A 666 -5.67 -30.65 -6.60
CA ASP A 666 -5.34 -30.57 -5.18
C ASP A 666 -5.51 -29.13 -4.66
N PRO A 667 -6.48 -28.86 -3.75
CA PRO A 667 -6.73 -27.54 -3.22
C PRO A 667 -5.53 -26.91 -2.50
N ALA A 668 -4.72 -27.70 -1.81
CA ALA A 668 -3.57 -27.20 -1.06
C ALA A 668 -2.43 -26.80 -2.00
N LYS A 669 -2.16 -27.61 -3.03
CA LYS A 669 -1.17 -27.27 -4.06
C LYS A 669 -1.63 -26.06 -4.87
N LEU A 670 -2.91 -25.99 -5.26
CA LEU A 670 -3.45 -24.83 -5.99
C LEU A 670 -3.39 -23.54 -5.16
N GLN A 671 -3.75 -23.59 -3.88
CA GLN A 671 -3.60 -22.43 -3.01
C GLN A 671 -2.13 -21.98 -2.87
N LYS A 672 -1.18 -22.92 -2.81
CA LYS A 672 0.26 -22.60 -2.80
C LYS A 672 0.70 -21.95 -4.11
N SER A 673 0.19 -22.43 -5.25
CA SER A 673 0.42 -21.83 -6.58
C SER A 673 -0.14 -20.39 -6.66
N ILE A 674 -1.39 -20.19 -6.22
CA ILE A 674 -2.04 -18.86 -6.13
C ILE A 674 -1.19 -17.86 -5.36
N ARG A 675 -0.52 -18.29 -4.29
CA ARG A 675 0.36 -17.41 -3.50
C ARG A 675 1.73 -17.15 -4.14
N SER A 676 2.14 -17.96 -5.11
CA SER A 676 3.49 -17.95 -5.69
C SER A 676 3.56 -17.31 -7.07
N VAL A 677 2.44 -17.30 -7.79
CA VAL A 677 2.36 -16.83 -9.18
C VAL A 677 2.41 -15.31 -9.24
N LYS A 678 3.07 -14.80 -10.29
CA LYS A 678 3.15 -13.39 -10.63
C LYS A 678 2.79 -13.19 -12.10
N PHE A 679 1.88 -12.28 -12.37
CA PHE A 679 1.51 -11.92 -13.74
C PHE A 679 1.18 -10.42 -13.86
N LEU A 680 1.07 -9.93 -15.10
CA LEU A 680 0.63 -8.58 -15.40
C LEU A 680 -0.88 -8.56 -15.63
N GLY A 681 -1.61 -8.01 -14.67
CA GLY A 681 -3.06 -7.81 -14.70
C GLY A 681 -3.46 -6.39 -15.09
N CYS A 682 -4.76 -6.09 -15.04
CA CYS A 682 -5.29 -4.75 -15.32
C CYS A 682 -4.99 -3.76 -14.18
N THR A 683 -4.69 -4.23 -12.97
CA THR A 683 -4.18 -3.40 -11.86
C THR A 683 -2.63 -3.36 -11.83
N GLY A 684 -1.98 -3.84 -12.89
CA GLY A 684 -0.53 -3.97 -13.03
C GLY A 684 0.00 -5.28 -12.48
N ASN A 685 1.18 -5.31 -11.85
CA ASN A 685 1.75 -6.56 -11.35
C ASN A 685 0.87 -7.16 -10.23
N VAL A 686 0.35 -8.36 -10.42
CA VAL A 686 -0.46 -9.11 -9.45
C VAL A 686 0.40 -10.24 -8.89
N TYR A 687 0.59 -10.25 -7.57
CA TYR A 687 1.27 -11.29 -6.81
C TYR A 687 0.93 -11.14 -5.32
N ILE A 688 0.83 -12.26 -4.61
CA ILE A 688 0.48 -12.30 -3.18
C ILE A 688 1.73 -12.11 -2.33
N GLN A 689 1.58 -11.40 -1.22
CA GLN A 689 2.65 -11.15 -0.28
C GLN A 689 3.03 -12.45 0.46
N PRO A 690 4.33 -12.82 0.50
CA PRO A 690 4.77 -13.98 1.26
C PRO A 690 4.31 -13.92 2.72
N GLY A 691 3.71 -15.01 3.21
CA GLY A 691 3.21 -15.13 4.58
C GLY A 691 1.87 -14.44 4.87
N SER A 692 1.26 -13.77 3.90
CA SER A 692 -0.07 -13.14 4.01
C SER A 692 -1.03 -13.67 2.94
N ASN A 693 -2.32 -13.40 3.12
CA ASN A 693 -3.34 -13.55 2.09
C ASN A 693 -3.48 -12.31 1.19
N ASP A 694 -2.72 -11.25 1.50
CA ASP A 694 -2.81 -9.96 0.83
C ASP A 694 -1.96 -9.89 -0.42
N ARG A 695 -2.47 -9.21 -1.45
CA ARG A 695 -1.66 -8.78 -2.57
C ARG A 695 -0.57 -7.78 -2.18
N ILE A 696 0.58 -7.85 -2.86
CA ILE A 696 1.59 -6.78 -2.82
C ILE A 696 1.14 -5.56 -3.64
N VAL A 697 1.29 -4.38 -3.04
CA VAL A 697 0.79 -3.12 -3.57
C VAL A 697 1.61 -2.64 -4.75
N ASN A 698 0.94 -2.35 -5.86
CA ASN A 698 1.56 -1.77 -7.05
C ASN A 698 1.58 -0.22 -7.00
N GLY A 699 0.44 0.39 -6.65
CA GLY A 699 0.29 1.84 -6.54
C GLY A 699 -1.06 2.22 -5.92
N LEU A 700 -1.13 3.43 -5.39
CA LEU A 700 -2.33 4.04 -4.83
C LEU A 700 -2.57 5.39 -5.49
N ILE A 701 -3.84 5.68 -5.82
CA ILE A 701 -4.28 6.95 -6.38
C ILE A 701 -4.79 7.83 -5.26
N ILE A 702 -4.39 9.10 -5.28
CA ILE A 702 -4.98 10.17 -4.47
C ILE A 702 -5.77 11.09 -5.41
N ASP A 703 -7.08 11.07 -5.26
CA ASP A 703 -7.99 11.93 -6.01
C ASP A 703 -8.43 13.13 -5.16
N SER A 704 -8.74 14.23 -5.84
CA SER A 704 -9.53 15.32 -5.29
C SER A 704 -10.77 15.53 -6.14
N ASN A 705 -11.83 16.04 -5.53
CA ASN A 705 -12.99 16.53 -6.24
C ASN A 705 -12.92 18.05 -6.49
N SER A 706 -13.66 18.50 -7.49
CA SER A 706 -14.02 19.89 -7.75
C SER A 706 -15.50 19.96 -8.12
N TYR A 707 -16.13 21.11 -7.94
CA TYR A 707 -17.54 21.31 -8.27
C TYR A 707 -17.69 22.48 -9.25
N ASN A 708 -18.46 22.24 -10.31
CA ASN A 708 -18.90 23.23 -11.27
C ASN A 708 -20.44 23.17 -11.37
N ASN A 709 -21.10 24.33 -11.38
CA ASN A 709 -22.56 24.42 -11.49
C ASN A 709 -23.10 23.75 -12.76
N ASP A 710 -22.34 23.78 -13.86
CA ASP A 710 -22.80 23.26 -15.15
C ASP A 710 -22.59 21.74 -15.30
N THR A 711 -21.47 21.22 -14.80
CA THR A 711 -21.05 19.82 -14.99
C THR A 711 -21.15 18.96 -13.73
N GLY A 712 -21.47 19.55 -12.58
CA GLY A 712 -21.56 18.86 -11.29
C GLY A 712 -20.20 18.64 -10.63
N ILE A 713 -20.10 17.57 -9.81
CA ILE A 713 -18.82 17.17 -9.21
C ILE A 713 -17.97 16.48 -10.27
N SER A 714 -16.76 16.97 -10.49
CA SER A 714 -15.70 16.27 -11.22
C SER A 714 -14.64 15.75 -10.25
N VAL A 715 -14.00 14.64 -10.61
CA VAL A 715 -12.89 14.06 -9.84
C VAL A 715 -11.65 14.02 -10.71
N TYR A 716 -10.52 14.41 -10.15
CA TYR A 716 -9.23 14.39 -10.83
C TYR A 716 -8.14 13.83 -9.92
N THR A 717 -7.18 13.14 -10.52
CA THR A 717 -6.06 12.54 -9.80
C THR A 717 -4.99 13.58 -9.49
N THR A 718 -4.74 13.78 -8.20
CA THR A 718 -3.72 14.72 -7.71
C THR A 718 -2.35 14.07 -7.61
N ALA A 719 -2.29 12.85 -7.07
CA ALA A 719 -1.03 12.18 -6.82
C ALA A 719 -1.14 10.67 -6.97
N LEU A 720 0.01 10.05 -7.23
CA LEU A 720 0.21 8.62 -7.28
C LEU A 720 1.26 8.24 -6.23
N LEU A 721 0.89 7.36 -5.30
CA LEU A 721 1.74 6.87 -4.24
C LEU A 721 2.17 5.44 -4.58
N LYS A 722 3.48 5.22 -4.77
CA LYS A 722 4.11 3.93 -5.06
C LYS A 722 5.13 3.60 -3.97
N PRO A 723 4.72 3.00 -2.84
CA PRO A 723 5.58 2.81 -1.67
C PRO A 723 6.85 1.98 -1.94
N PHE A 724 6.79 1.07 -2.91
CA PHE A 724 7.92 0.23 -3.33
C PHE A 724 8.57 0.68 -4.64
N GLY A 725 8.14 1.82 -5.20
CA GLY A 725 8.70 2.38 -6.42
C GLY A 725 9.97 3.22 -6.15
N PRO A 726 10.76 3.54 -7.19
CA PRO A 726 11.91 4.43 -7.04
C PRO A 726 11.52 5.85 -6.61
N THR A 727 10.28 6.25 -6.92
CA THR A 727 9.67 7.50 -6.47
C THR A 727 8.42 7.18 -5.67
N ILE A 728 8.45 7.42 -4.36
CA ILE A 728 7.35 7.11 -3.44
C ILE A 728 6.09 7.92 -3.81
N LEU A 729 6.23 9.22 -4.07
CA LEU A 729 5.11 10.12 -4.37
C LEU A 729 5.35 10.83 -5.69
N THR A 730 4.44 10.66 -6.64
CA THR A 730 4.43 11.37 -7.92
C THR A 730 3.22 12.29 -7.98
N ILE A 731 3.42 13.60 -8.01
CA ILE A 731 2.32 14.57 -8.20
C ILE A 731 1.94 14.56 -9.69
N LYS A 732 0.69 14.20 -9.99
CA LYS A 732 0.13 14.21 -11.35
C LYS A 732 -0.44 15.58 -11.68
N GLN A 733 -1.22 16.12 -10.75
CA GLN A 733 -1.80 17.46 -10.82
C GLN A 733 -1.75 18.08 -9.43
N PRO A 734 -1.38 19.36 -9.29
CA PRO A 734 -1.40 20.01 -7.99
C PRO A 734 -2.84 20.03 -7.45
N LEU A 735 -2.99 19.81 -6.14
CA LEU A 735 -4.28 19.93 -5.46
C LEU A 735 -4.76 21.38 -5.55
N ILE A 736 -5.98 21.58 -6.07
CA ILE A 736 -6.63 22.88 -6.11
C ILE A 736 -7.42 23.05 -4.81
N TYR A 737 -7.03 24.04 -4.01
CA TYR A 737 -7.69 24.34 -2.75
C TYR A 737 -8.95 25.19 -2.95
N ALA A 738 -9.73 25.36 -1.88
CA ALA A 738 -11.01 26.08 -1.91
C ALA A 738 -10.92 27.52 -2.45
N ASP A 739 -9.77 28.17 -2.29
CA ASP A 739 -9.47 29.53 -2.80
C ASP A 739 -9.08 29.55 -4.28
N GLY A 740 -9.07 28.39 -4.95
CA GLY A 740 -8.67 28.23 -6.34
C GLY A 740 -7.15 28.19 -6.54
N THR A 741 -6.36 28.28 -5.48
CA THR A 741 -4.89 28.21 -5.56
C THR A 741 -4.39 26.78 -5.42
N THR A 742 -3.13 26.57 -5.79
CA THR A 742 -2.39 25.32 -5.58
C THR A 742 -1.51 25.36 -4.33
N ASN A 743 -1.52 26.48 -3.60
CA ASN A 743 -0.71 26.68 -2.42
C ASN A 743 -1.37 25.99 -1.23
N LYS A 744 -0.64 25.09 -0.56
CA LYS A 744 -1.13 24.40 0.63
C LYS A 744 -1.52 25.43 1.70
N PRO A 745 -2.77 25.39 2.22
CA PRO A 745 -3.15 26.24 3.34
C PRO A 745 -2.45 25.79 4.62
N SER A 746 -2.54 26.61 5.66
CA SER A 746 -2.06 26.24 7.00
C SER A 746 -2.76 24.99 7.52
N ASP A 747 -2.02 24.16 8.27
CA ASP A 747 -2.52 22.95 8.91
C ASP A 747 -3.68 23.23 9.88
N LEU A 748 -3.60 24.40 10.51
CA LEU A 748 -4.62 24.97 11.36
C LEU A 748 -5.32 26.09 10.60
N ARG A 749 -6.64 26.21 10.78
CA ARG A 749 -7.37 27.40 10.38
C ARG A 749 -6.77 28.61 11.11
N ILE A 750 -6.54 29.70 10.38
CA ILE A 750 -6.11 31.00 10.93
C ILE A 750 -7.16 31.56 11.92
N THR A 751 -8.30 30.88 12.03
CA THR A 751 -9.34 31.08 13.03
C THR A 751 -9.31 29.96 14.10
N ILE A 752 -8.23 29.88 14.88
CA ILE A 752 -8.49 30.10 16.31
C ILE A 752 -8.65 31.61 16.35
N THR A 753 -9.86 32.11 16.08
CA THR A 753 -10.09 33.54 16.31
C THR A 753 -9.77 33.73 17.78
N ASP A 754 -8.87 34.65 18.06
CA ASP A 754 -8.53 35.11 19.40
C ASP A 754 -9.78 35.54 20.19
N CYS A 755 -10.90 35.68 19.46
CA CYS A 755 -12.22 35.96 19.94
C CYS A 755 -13.27 34.89 19.64
N PRO A 756 -14.16 34.58 20.61
CA PRO A 756 -15.33 33.73 20.39
C PRO A 756 -16.40 34.41 19.52
N PHE A 757 -16.25 35.71 19.23
CA PHE A 757 -17.21 36.51 18.47
C PHE A 757 -16.80 36.61 16.98
N PRO A 758 -17.73 36.46 16.03
CA PRO A 758 -17.50 36.73 14.61
C PRO A 758 -17.07 38.19 14.39
N ASN A 759 -16.10 38.45 13.50
CA ASN A 759 -15.63 39.81 13.19
C ASN A 759 -16.72 40.81 12.80
N LYS A 760 -17.85 40.33 12.24
CA LYS A 760 -19.00 41.16 11.86
C LYS A 760 -19.82 41.68 13.07
N GLU A 761 -19.69 41.02 14.22
CA GLU A 761 -20.39 41.38 15.47
C GLU A 761 -19.55 42.31 16.34
N ILE A 762 -18.23 42.34 16.13
CA ILE A 762 -17.32 43.22 16.84
C ILE A 762 -17.45 44.64 16.29
N ARG A 763 -17.81 45.57 17.17
CA ARG A 763 -17.91 47.00 16.87
C ARG A 763 -17.14 47.83 17.89
N THR A 764 -16.66 48.99 17.46
CA THR A 764 -15.97 49.95 18.33
C THR A 764 -16.94 50.55 19.34
N PHE A 765 -16.62 50.42 20.63
CA PHE A 765 -17.43 50.91 21.74
C PHE A 765 -17.00 52.32 22.16
N VAL A 766 -17.72 53.33 21.69
CA VAL A 766 -17.37 54.75 21.90
C VAL A 766 -17.30 55.12 23.39
N LYS A 767 -18.21 54.60 24.23
CA LYS A 767 -18.21 54.87 25.68
C LYS A 767 -17.01 54.24 26.39
N GLY A 768 -16.64 53.01 26.03
CA GLY A 768 -15.43 52.35 26.53
C GLY A 768 -14.18 53.10 26.12
N ARG A 769 -14.10 53.53 24.85
CA ARG A 769 -13.02 54.40 24.38
C ARG A 769 -12.91 55.70 25.20
N ALA A 770 -14.02 56.40 25.43
CA ALA A 770 -14.04 57.61 26.24
C ALA A 770 -13.54 57.36 27.68
N MET A 771 -13.83 56.19 28.25
CA MET A 771 -13.33 55.79 29.57
C MET A 771 -11.81 55.58 29.57
N VAL A 772 -11.25 54.92 28.54
CA VAL A 772 -9.79 54.78 28.36
C VAL A 772 -9.11 56.15 28.30
N PHE A 773 -9.68 57.09 27.54
CA PHE A 773 -9.18 58.47 27.48
C PHE A 773 -9.21 59.13 28.87
N ALA A 774 -10.32 59.04 29.59
CA ALA A 774 -10.47 59.66 30.91
C ALA A 774 -9.44 59.12 31.93
N ILE A 775 -9.27 57.79 31.99
CA ILE A 775 -8.29 57.14 32.89
C ILE A 775 -6.87 57.56 32.50
N SER A 776 -6.52 57.47 31.22
CA SER A 776 -5.18 57.79 30.72
C SER A 776 -4.79 59.25 30.97
N PHE A 777 -5.70 60.19 30.73
CA PHE A 777 -5.47 61.61 31.04
C PHE A 777 -5.41 61.90 32.54
N THR A 778 -6.18 61.19 33.36
CA THR A 778 -6.09 61.30 34.83
C THR A 778 -4.70 60.89 35.32
N ILE A 779 -4.17 59.77 34.82
CA ILE A 779 -2.82 59.29 35.13
C ILE A 779 -1.77 60.30 34.68
N ALA A 780 -1.85 60.81 33.43
CA ALA A 780 -0.95 61.86 32.96
C ALA A 780 -1.04 63.16 33.80
N GLY A 781 -2.22 63.52 34.30
CA GLY A 781 -2.42 64.66 35.19
C GLY A 781 -1.73 64.47 36.54
N ILE A 782 -1.93 63.30 37.17
CA ILE A 782 -1.25 62.91 38.42
C ILE A 782 0.27 62.93 38.24
N MET A 783 0.76 62.47 37.09
CA MET A 783 2.17 62.54 36.73
C MET A 783 2.70 63.97 36.71
N CYS A 784 2.01 64.86 36.01
CA CYS A 784 2.44 66.26 35.89
C CYS A 784 2.44 66.94 37.26
N ILE A 785 1.42 66.70 38.09
CA ILE A 785 1.31 67.25 39.44
C ILE A 785 2.42 66.72 40.33
N SER A 786 2.62 65.39 40.38
CA SER A 786 3.67 64.77 41.21
C SER A 786 5.05 65.25 40.79
N THR A 787 5.32 65.31 39.48
CA THR A 787 6.57 65.85 38.94
C THR A 787 6.80 67.29 39.37
N PHE A 788 5.78 68.15 39.28
CA PHE A 788 5.87 69.54 39.70
C PHE A 788 6.17 69.69 41.20
N LEU A 789 5.54 68.87 42.05
CA LEU A 789 5.80 68.86 43.49
C LEU A 789 7.22 68.38 43.81
N ILE A 790 7.67 67.32 43.14
CA ILE A 790 9.00 66.71 43.33
C ILE A 790 10.11 67.61 42.79
N TRP A 791 9.84 68.35 41.71
CA TRP A 791 10.80 69.27 41.08
C TRP A 791 11.40 70.27 42.05
N LYS A 792 10.60 70.78 42.99
CA LYS A 792 11.06 71.75 44.00
C LYS A 792 12.25 71.23 44.80
N ARG A 793 12.34 69.92 45.04
CA ARG A 793 13.48 69.28 45.72
C ARG A 793 14.74 69.26 44.86
N TRP A 794 14.60 68.91 43.58
CA TRP A 794 15.75 68.57 42.72
C TRP A 794 16.28 69.74 41.88
N TRP A 795 15.53 70.83 41.74
CA TRP A 795 15.88 71.95 40.85
C TRP A 795 17.21 72.65 41.16
N ASN A 796 17.65 72.66 42.43
CA ASN A 796 18.87 73.35 42.83
C ASN A 796 20.16 72.51 42.66
N ILE A 797 20.04 71.23 42.30
CA ILE A 797 21.21 70.36 42.16
C ILE A 797 21.95 70.68 40.85
N LYS A 798 23.15 71.23 40.98
CA LYS A 798 24.06 71.45 39.85
C LYS A 798 24.94 70.22 39.66
N VAL A 799 24.79 69.55 38.52
CA VAL A 799 25.64 68.42 38.15
C VAL A 799 26.86 68.94 37.40
N GLU A 800 28.05 68.65 37.90
CA GLU A 800 29.31 69.08 37.27
C GLU A 800 29.61 68.27 36.00
N GLU A 801 30.04 68.96 34.94
CA GLU A 801 30.39 68.34 33.66
C GLU A 801 31.64 67.46 33.80
N LEU A 802 31.57 66.23 33.28
CA LEU A 802 32.68 65.29 33.29
C LEU A 802 33.81 65.84 32.39
N LYS A 803 34.91 66.30 32.98
CA LYS A 803 36.08 66.86 32.26
C LYS A 803 37.29 65.93 32.25
N THR A 804 37.43 65.08 33.27
CA THR A 804 38.57 64.18 33.44
C THR A 804 38.25 62.78 32.91
N LYS A 805 39.30 62.01 32.59
CA LYS A 805 39.12 60.60 32.21
C LYS A 805 38.76 59.77 33.43
N ALA A 806 37.74 58.92 33.30
CA ALA A 806 37.26 58.02 34.35
C ALA A 806 37.12 56.59 33.83
N GLU A 807 37.26 55.60 34.73
CA GLU A 807 37.04 54.19 34.41
C GLU A 807 35.53 53.92 34.34
N ILE A 808 35.06 53.32 33.24
CA ILE A 808 33.64 53.05 33.04
C ILE A 808 33.12 52.01 34.03
N SER A 809 32.11 52.36 34.83
CA SER A 809 31.42 51.45 35.74
C SER A 809 30.33 50.64 35.03
N ILE A 810 29.82 49.58 35.68
CA ILE A 810 28.66 48.82 35.17
C ILE A 810 27.42 49.73 35.13
N GLN A 811 27.27 50.62 36.11
CA GLN A 811 26.19 51.59 36.17
C GLN A 811 26.25 52.57 34.99
N ASP A 812 27.44 53.03 34.60
CA ASP A 812 27.64 53.88 33.40
C ASP A 812 27.21 53.14 32.11
N PHE A 813 27.48 51.82 32.03
CA PHE A 813 26.99 50.98 30.93
C PHE A 813 25.46 50.86 30.93
N LEU A 814 24.83 50.70 32.09
CA LEU A 814 23.36 50.63 32.19
C LEU A 814 22.69 51.94 31.73
N VAL A 815 23.27 53.10 32.08
CA VAL A 815 22.81 54.40 31.56
C VAL A 815 22.95 54.46 30.03
N GLY A 816 24.06 53.97 29.47
CA GLY A 816 24.25 53.92 28.02
C GLY A 816 23.28 52.95 27.32
N ALA A 817 23.07 51.76 27.89
CA ALA A 817 22.11 50.78 27.40
C ALA A 817 20.68 51.33 27.41
N THR A 818 20.34 52.18 28.39
CA THR A 818 19.04 52.85 28.44
C THR A 818 18.75 53.69 27.20
N ILE A 819 19.75 54.40 26.65
CA ILE A 819 19.56 55.20 25.43
C ILE A 819 19.22 54.30 24.22
N ALA A 820 19.87 53.14 24.13
CA ALA A 820 19.67 52.19 23.04
C ALA A 820 18.35 51.41 23.17
N ILE A 821 17.98 50.96 24.38
CA ILE A 821 16.70 50.26 24.62
C ILE A 821 15.54 51.23 24.44
N GLU A 822 15.67 52.47 24.92
CA GLU A 822 14.65 53.51 24.75
C GLU A 822 14.39 53.84 23.28
N PHE A 823 15.41 53.80 22.41
CA PHE A 823 15.22 53.94 20.97
C PHE A 823 14.18 52.95 20.43
N PHE A 824 14.30 51.67 20.78
CA PHE A 824 13.36 50.64 20.34
C PHE A 824 12.00 50.75 21.03
N GLN A 825 11.96 51.10 22.32
CA GLN A 825 10.71 51.36 23.05
C GLN A 825 9.89 52.49 22.47
N LEU A 826 10.54 53.58 22.06
CA LEU A 826 9.84 54.69 21.43
C LEU A 826 9.41 54.36 20.00
N ILE A 827 10.17 53.54 19.26
CA ILE A 827 9.73 53.05 17.94
C ILE A 827 8.46 52.22 18.04
N SER A 828 8.36 51.31 19.02
CA SER A 828 7.17 50.45 19.17
C SER A 828 5.89 51.22 19.53
N MET A 829 6.03 52.38 20.20
CA MET A 829 4.90 53.28 20.49
C MET A 829 4.55 54.24 19.34
N GLY A 830 5.38 54.31 18.30
CA GLY A 830 5.13 55.11 17.12
C GLY A 830 3.98 54.56 16.24
N PRO A 831 3.66 55.21 15.11
CA PRO A 831 2.74 54.67 14.12
C PRO A 831 3.27 53.37 13.50
N ASP A 832 2.36 52.47 13.12
CA ASP A 832 2.66 51.15 12.58
C ASP A 832 3.27 51.23 11.18
N ILE A 833 4.40 50.56 11.00
CA ILE A 833 5.13 50.52 9.72
C ILE A 833 4.95 49.14 9.09
N ARG A 834 3.81 48.94 8.42
CA ARG A 834 3.45 47.67 7.75
C ARG A 834 4.58 47.09 6.86
N PRO A 835 5.34 47.88 6.07
CA PRO A 835 6.41 47.37 5.22
C PRO A 835 7.59 46.72 5.96
N MET A 836 7.82 47.09 7.23
CA MET A 836 8.95 46.63 8.04
C MET A 836 8.58 45.55 9.06
N SER A 837 7.31 45.15 9.06
CA SER A 837 6.66 44.34 10.11
C SER A 837 7.21 42.93 10.33
N THR A 838 8.10 42.41 9.49
CA THR A 838 8.67 41.07 9.69
C THR A 838 10.10 41.05 10.21
N PHE A 839 10.92 42.08 9.97
CA PHE A 839 12.32 42.10 10.44
C PHE A 839 12.54 43.07 11.60
N ILE A 840 11.94 44.26 11.53
CA ILE A 840 12.04 45.26 12.60
C ILE A 840 11.02 45.03 13.69
N ALA A 841 9.87 44.40 13.41
CA ALA A 841 8.96 44.00 14.48
C ALA A 841 9.64 42.97 15.38
N ASP A 842 10.13 41.84 14.86
CA ASP A 842 10.74 40.80 15.71
C ASP A 842 11.94 41.31 16.55
N ILE A 843 12.85 42.09 15.95
CA ILE A 843 14.00 42.68 16.67
C ILE A 843 13.56 43.82 17.59
N GLY A 844 12.63 44.64 17.12
CA GLY A 844 12.09 45.79 17.86
C GLY A 844 11.27 45.36 19.06
N ASP A 845 10.45 44.33 18.94
CA ASP A 845 9.63 43.71 19.98
C ASP A 845 10.53 43.08 21.05
N MET A 846 11.57 42.35 20.64
CA MET A 846 12.54 41.77 21.57
C MET A 846 13.35 42.83 22.32
N LEU A 847 13.81 43.89 21.64
CA LEU A 847 14.67 44.93 22.24
C LEU A 847 13.90 46.05 22.95
N SER A 848 12.64 46.32 22.56
CA SER A 848 11.76 47.27 23.26
C SER A 848 11.29 46.73 24.60
N LEU A 849 11.43 45.42 24.84
CA LEU A 849 10.78 44.73 25.95
C LEU A 849 9.26 44.96 25.92
N ASP A 850 8.67 45.13 24.73
CA ASP A 850 7.23 45.18 24.58
C ASP A 850 6.66 43.78 24.85
N LEU A 851 6.31 43.56 26.12
CA LEU A 851 5.73 42.30 26.59
C LEU A 851 4.43 41.98 25.84
N GLY A 852 3.79 42.99 25.23
CA GLY A 852 2.58 42.88 24.42
C GLY A 852 2.76 42.22 23.06
N SER A 853 3.93 42.38 22.45
CA SER A 853 4.28 41.79 21.16
C SER A 853 5.21 40.58 21.31
N PHE A 854 6.08 40.59 22.33
CA PHE A 854 6.98 39.46 22.62
C PHE A 854 6.21 38.20 23.04
N PHE A 855 5.17 38.36 23.87
CA PHE A 855 4.22 37.30 24.16
C PHE A 855 2.96 37.54 23.34
N LYS A 856 2.43 36.50 22.68
CA LYS A 856 1.06 36.55 22.17
C LYS A 856 0.13 36.59 23.38
N LEU A 857 -0.21 37.79 23.85
CA LEU A 857 -1.01 38.05 25.06
C LEU A 857 -2.48 37.67 24.84
N GLN A 858 -2.75 36.45 24.42
CA GLN A 858 -4.07 35.89 24.13
C GLN A 858 -4.23 34.58 24.92
N ASN A 859 -5.46 34.05 25.01
CA ASN A 859 -5.76 32.78 25.71
C ASN A 859 -5.27 32.74 27.17
N GLY A 860 -5.47 33.84 27.90
CA GLY A 860 -5.10 33.95 29.31
C GLY A 860 -3.62 34.22 29.61
N VAL A 861 -2.73 34.22 28.61
CA VAL A 861 -1.31 34.62 28.80
C VAL A 861 -1.18 36.07 29.26
N PHE A 862 -2.11 36.93 28.84
CA PHE A 862 -2.22 38.32 29.30
C PHE A 862 -2.19 38.44 30.82
N TRP A 863 -2.99 37.63 31.53
CA TRP A 863 -3.11 37.69 32.99
C TRP A 863 -1.81 37.32 33.70
N TRP A 864 -1.11 36.28 33.23
CA TRP A 864 0.20 35.89 33.78
C TRP A 864 1.25 36.98 33.62
N VAL A 865 1.25 37.68 32.48
CA VAL A 865 2.16 38.81 32.25
C VAL A 865 1.78 40.00 33.13
N LEU A 866 0.48 40.30 33.28
CA LEU A 866 -0.01 41.34 34.17
C LEU A 866 0.36 41.06 35.64
N ASP A 867 0.20 39.81 36.11
CA ASP A 867 0.62 39.37 37.45
C ASP A 867 2.11 39.56 37.67
N GLY A 868 2.94 39.20 36.68
CA GLY A 868 4.38 39.42 36.71
C GLY A 868 4.74 40.90 36.85
N VAL A 869 4.05 41.78 36.12
CA VAL A 869 4.26 43.24 36.19
C VAL A 869 3.76 43.82 37.52
N LEU A 870 2.61 43.37 38.04
CA LEU A 870 2.11 43.76 39.36
C LEU A 870 3.07 43.34 40.48
N ALA A 871 3.60 42.12 40.42
CA ALA A 871 4.60 41.65 41.38
C ALA A 871 5.91 42.47 41.27
N ALA A 872 6.39 42.74 40.06
CA ALA A 872 7.60 43.52 39.84
C ALA A 872 7.46 44.98 40.31
N THR A 873 6.30 45.60 40.10
CA THR A 873 6.01 46.96 40.62
C THR A 873 5.88 46.98 42.13
N LEU A 874 5.32 45.95 42.76
CA LEU A 874 5.32 45.82 44.22
C LEU A 874 6.75 45.71 44.78
N VAL A 875 7.59 44.86 44.17
CA VAL A 875 9.02 44.74 44.54
C VAL A 875 9.72 46.08 44.38
N TRP A 876 9.46 46.80 43.29
CA TRP A 876 9.99 48.15 43.08
C TRP A 876 9.62 49.12 44.20
N VAL A 877 8.34 49.17 44.58
CA VAL A 877 7.86 50.05 45.65
C VAL A 877 8.55 49.71 46.98
N ILE A 878 8.73 48.42 47.28
CA ILE A 878 9.44 47.98 48.48
C ILE A 878 10.90 48.45 48.46
N LEU A 879 11.62 48.29 47.32
CA LEU A 879 12.99 48.76 47.17
C LEU A 879 13.08 50.30 47.35
N CYS A 880 12.13 51.04 46.78
CA CYS A 880 12.04 52.49 46.98
C CYS A 880 11.86 52.84 48.46
N ILE A 881 10.95 52.17 49.18
CA ILE A 881 10.74 52.39 50.62
C ILE A 881 12.03 52.12 51.40
N VAL A 882 12.71 51.00 51.13
CA VAL A 882 13.98 50.66 51.80
C VAL A 882 15.01 51.78 51.64
N ILE A 883 15.17 52.30 50.42
CA ILE A 883 16.15 53.34 50.10
C ILE A 883 15.72 54.72 50.62
N LEU A 884 14.45 55.08 50.50
CA LEU A 884 13.90 56.35 50.98
C LEU A 884 14.08 56.53 52.49
N PHE A 885 13.93 55.44 53.24
CA PHE A 885 14.09 55.43 54.70
C PHE A 885 15.49 54.97 55.16
N GLN A 886 16.43 54.75 54.23
CA GLN A 886 17.79 54.26 54.49
C GLN A 886 17.82 53.02 55.40
N LEU A 887 16.86 52.10 55.20
CA LEU A 887 16.72 50.91 56.05
C LEU A 887 17.86 49.92 55.84
N ASP A 888 18.44 49.90 54.63
CA ASP A 888 19.61 49.11 54.28
C ASP A 888 20.86 49.55 55.07
N GLU A 889 21.07 50.85 55.25
CA GLU A 889 22.14 51.38 56.10
C GLU A 889 21.83 51.19 57.59
N LYS A 890 20.63 51.64 58.01
CA LYS A 890 20.20 51.64 59.43
C LYS A 890 20.14 50.23 60.02
N TYR A 891 19.76 49.24 59.22
CA TYR A 891 19.64 47.83 59.64
C TYR A 891 20.58 46.90 58.87
N SER A 892 21.75 47.40 58.46
CA SER A 892 22.77 46.64 57.71
C SER A 892 23.22 45.32 58.34
N ARG A 893 23.00 45.15 59.66
CA ARG A 893 23.25 43.88 60.38
C ARG A 893 22.25 42.78 60.02
N ILE A 894 21.03 43.12 59.62
CA ILE A 894 20.00 42.15 59.22
C ILE A 894 20.23 41.79 57.75
N TRP A 895 20.39 40.50 57.47
CA TRP A 895 20.74 40.00 56.13
C TRP A 895 19.75 40.46 55.04
N ILE A 896 18.44 40.52 55.36
CA ILE A 896 17.39 40.91 54.41
C ILE A 896 17.58 42.36 53.95
N PHE A 897 17.76 43.32 54.86
CA PHE A 897 17.94 44.74 54.50
C PHE A 897 19.23 44.98 53.72
N ARG A 898 20.32 44.30 54.08
CA ARG A 898 21.57 44.35 53.31
C ARG A 898 21.40 43.81 51.89
N LYS A 899 20.65 42.72 51.72
CA LYS A 899 20.35 42.15 50.39
C LYS A 899 19.41 43.05 49.60
N LEU A 900 18.41 43.66 50.23
CA LEU A 900 17.52 44.62 49.59
C LEU A 900 18.25 45.89 49.14
N GLY A 901 19.24 46.38 49.91
CA GLY A 901 20.12 47.46 49.48
C GLY A 901 20.91 47.09 48.22
N TRP A 902 21.57 45.92 48.22
CA TRP A 902 22.28 45.42 47.04
C TRP A 902 21.36 45.22 45.82
N LEU A 903 20.15 44.70 46.03
CA LEU A 903 19.14 44.58 44.97
C LEU A 903 18.70 45.96 44.49
N GLY A 904 18.53 46.92 45.39
CA GLY A 904 18.21 48.31 45.08
C GLY A 904 19.24 48.93 44.15
N ASP A 905 20.53 48.81 44.47
CA ASP A 905 21.62 49.37 43.66
C ASP A 905 21.61 48.88 42.20
N ASN A 906 21.28 47.60 41.99
CA ASN A 906 21.38 46.95 40.68
C ASN A 906 20.06 46.89 39.91
N LEU A 907 18.94 46.62 40.58
CA LEU A 907 17.62 46.48 39.96
C LEU A 907 16.90 47.81 39.81
N MET A 908 17.21 48.82 40.63
CA MET A 908 16.54 50.11 40.49
C MET A 908 16.67 50.78 39.11
N PRO A 909 17.86 50.85 38.49
CA PRO A 909 17.96 51.43 37.15
C PRO A 909 17.24 50.57 36.10
N ILE A 910 17.18 49.25 36.29
CA ILE A 910 16.53 48.33 35.35
C ILE A 910 15.01 48.50 35.42
N LEU A 911 14.41 48.27 36.58
CA LEU A 911 12.96 48.34 36.74
C LEU A 911 12.47 49.78 36.56
N GLY A 912 13.20 50.75 37.11
CA GLY A 912 12.80 52.14 37.15
C GLY A 912 13.05 52.92 35.86
N ASN A 913 14.07 52.59 35.07
CA ASN A 913 14.35 53.28 33.79
C ASN A 913 14.07 52.40 32.58
N LEU A 914 14.60 51.16 32.53
CA LEU A 914 14.43 50.28 31.36
C LEU A 914 13.03 49.71 31.25
N CYS A 915 12.45 49.19 32.34
CA CYS A 915 11.13 48.56 32.33
C CYS A 915 9.98 49.55 32.53
N PHE A 916 10.25 50.86 32.65
CA PHE A 916 9.22 51.85 32.93
C PHE A 916 8.13 51.90 31.85
N ILE A 917 8.52 52.02 30.57
CA ILE A 917 7.56 52.03 29.46
C ILE A 917 6.80 50.69 29.38
N PRO A 918 7.46 49.52 29.36
CA PRO A 918 6.77 48.22 29.35
C PRO A 918 5.79 48.02 30.50
N PHE A 919 6.17 48.34 31.74
CA PHE A 919 5.31 48.15 32.91
C PHE A 919 4.08 49.06 32.84
N MET A 920 4.28 50.35 32.55
CA MET A 920 3.18 51.28 32.38
C MET A 920 2.26 50.90 31.22
N SER A 921 2.83 50.40 30.11
CA SER A 921 2.06 49.94 28.96
C SER A 921 1.14 48.76 29.30
N ILE A 922 1.65 47.73 29.99
CA ILE A 922 0.87 46.55 30.41
C ILE A 922 -0.17 46.90 31.48
N LEU A 923 0.20 47.71 32.48
CA LEU A 923 -0.75 48.16 33.51
C LEU A 923 -1.88 49.01 32.93
N LEU A 924 -1.64 49.72 31.83
CA LEU A 924 -2.70 50.46 31.12
C LEU A 924 -3.52 49.60 30.16
N ASP A 925 -2.98 48.48 29.66
CA ASP A 925 -3.69 47.59 28.73
C ASP A 925 -4.94 46.97 29.37
N VAL A 926 -4.96 46.79 30.70
CA VAL A 926 -6.15 46.29 31.42
C VAL A 926 -7.36 47.21 31.30
N PHE A 927 -7.16 48.51 31.02
CA PHE A 927 -8.28 49.44 30.88
C PHE A 927 -8.85 49.47 29.46
N VAL A 928 -8.20 48.83 28.49
CA VAL A 928 -8.51 49.02 27.08
C VAL A 928 -9.67 48.13 26.61
N CYS A 929 -10.87 48.66 26.87
CA CYS A 929 -12.18 48.06 26.61
C CYS A 929 -12.94 48.82 25.51
N ASP A 930 -12.31 49.03 24.36
CA ASP A 930 -12.84 49.85 23.25
C ASP A 930 -13.58 49.05 22.17
N GLU A 931 -13.75 47.74 22.36
CA GLU A 931 -14.48 46.82 21.49
C GLU A 931 -15.64 46.15 22.25
N SER A 932 -16.72 45.84 21.53
CA SER A 932 -17.93 45.26 22.11
C SER A 932 -18.76 44.51 21.07
N ILE A 933 -19.59 43.58 21.54
CA ILE A 933 -20.69 42.97 20.74
C ILE A 933 -22.01 43.75 20.87
N GLY A 934 -22.11 44.65 21.85
CA GLY A 934 -23.32 45.37 22.24
C GLY A 934 -23.14 46.89 22.39
N ASP A 935 -24.15 47.60 22.87
CA ASP A 935 -24.09 49.06 23.14
C ASP A 935 -23.91 49.37 24.63
N SER A 936 -23.77 48.32 25.45
CA SER A 936 -23.63 48.39 26.91
C SER A 936 -22.22 48.06 27.37
N PHE A 937 -21.86 48.49 28.59
CA PHE A 937 -20.55 48.18 29.18
C PHE A 937 -20.36 46.68 29.46
N SER A 938 -21.44 45.95 29.77
CA SER A 938 -21.38 44.50 29.99
C SER A 938 -21.10 43.71 28.72
N ASP A 939 -21.34 44.31 27.56
CA ASP A 939 -21.09 43.70 26.25
C ASP A 939 -19.71 44.08 25.69
N SER A 940 -18.97 44.94 26.40
CA SER A 940 -17.59 45.27 26.06
C SER A 940 -16.63 44.25 26.64
N PHE A 941 -15.57 43.95 25.91
CA PHE A 941 -14.57 42.95 26.31
C PHE A 941 -13.16 43.52 26.20
N LEU A 942 -12.23 42.90 26.93
CA LEU A 942 -10.86 43.36 26.99
C LEU A 942 -10.18 43.09 25.65
N ASN A 943 -9.56 44.10 25.05
CA ASN A 943 -8.95 43.96 23.71
C ASN A 943 -7.85 42.88 23.66
N LYS A 944 -7.12 42.70 24.77
CA LYS A 944 -6.09 41.67 24.90
C LYS A 944 -6.65 40.26 25.18
N ASP A 945 -7.85 40.16 25.76
CA ASP A 945 -8.48 38.88 26.05
C ASP A 945 -10.00 39.02 25.97
N CYS A 946 -10.55 38.75 24.79
CA CYS A 946 -11.97 38.98 24.57
C CYS A 946 -12.88 37.84 25.05
N TYR A 947 -12.33 36.84 25.75
CA TYR A 947 -13.13 35.96 26.60
C TYR A 947 -13.53 36.65 27.91
N GLN A 948 -12.81 37.71 28.31
CA GLN A 948 -13.12 38.47 29.51
C GLN A 948 -13.94 39.72 29.18
N PHE A 949 -15.18 39.74 29.67
CA PHE A 949 -16.00 40.95 29.64
C PHE A 949 -15.43 42.01 30.58
N CYS A 950 -15.38 43.24 30.09
CA CYS A 950 -14.87 44.36 30.84
C CYS A 950 -15.78 44.72 32.01
N TRP A 951 -15.16 45.26 33.06
CA TRP A 951 -15.84 45.78 34.26
C TRP A 951 -16.63 44.73 35.05
N THR A 952 -16.38 43.44 34.84
CA THR A 952 -17.01 42.32 35.56
C THR A 952 -15.97 41.29 35.99
N GLY A 953 -16.30 40.46 36.98
CA GLY A 953 -15.47 39.35 37.44
C GLY A 953 -14.03 39.76 37.78
N ASP A 954 -13.05 39.01 37.27
CA ASP A 954 -11.63 39.24 37.56
C ASP A 954 -11.10 40.55 36.95
N HIS A 955 -11.68 41.01 35.84
CA HIS A 955 -11.26 42.26 35.18
C HIS A 955 -11.32 43.46 36.12
N ILE A 956 -12.38 43.60 36.92
CA ILE A 956 -12.51 44.74 37.84
C ILE A 956 -11.46 44.69 38.95
N ILE A 957 -11.11 43.49 39.43
CA ILE A 957 -10.09 43.28 40.46
C ILE A 957 -8.74 43.71 39.92
N TYR A 958 -8.34 43.20 38.75
CA TYR A 958 -7.07 43.56 38.10
C TYR A 958 -7.02 45.03 37.68
N SER A 959 -8.14 45.63 37.30
CA SER A 959 -8.23 47.08 37.01
C SER A 959 -7.92 47.92 38.25
N VAL A 960 -8.47 47.56 39.41
CA VAL A 960 -8.21 48.26 40.68
C VAL A 960 -6.77 48.07 41.13
N LEU A 961 -6.24 46.84 41.07
CA LEU A 961 -4.84 46.57 41.42
C LEU A 961 -3.86 47.31 40.52
N SER A 962 -4.12 47.35 39.20
CA SER A 962 -3.29 48.08 38.25
C SER A 962 -3.34 49.59 38.48
N PHE A 963 -4.51 50.13 38.81
CA PHE A 963 -4.64 51.55 39.18
C PHE A 963 -3.83 51.90 40.44
N LEU A 964 -3.91 51.09 41.50
CA LEU A 964 -3.12 51.28 42.72
C LEU A 964 -1.61 51.13 42.47
N ALA A 965 -1.23 50.17 41.62
CA ALA A 965 0.15 49.98 41.21
C ALA A 965 0.67 51.22 40.46
N ILE A 966 -0.08 51.77 39.51
CA ILE A 966 0.28 53.01 38.80
C ILE A 966 0.42 54.18 39.76
N LEU A 967 -0.57 54.40 40.63
CA LEU A 967 -0.58 55.52 41.59
C LEU A 967 0.61 55.52 42.55
N SER A 968 1.12 54.34 42.90
CA SER A 968 2.29 54.21 43.78
C SER A 968 3.61 54.19 43.00
N TYR A 969 3.67 53.43 41.91
CA TYR A 969 4.87 53.24 41.09
C TYR A 969 5.35 54.54 40.45
N GLU A 970 4.43 55.32 39.86
CA GLU A 970 4.79 56.47 39.04
C GLU A 970 5.42 57.62 39.87
N PRO A 971 4.79 58.16 40.93
CA PRO A 971 5.41 59.22 41.74
C PRO A 971 6.74 58.77 42.37
N LEU A 972 6.82 57.50 42.80
CA LEU A 972 8.05 56.93 43.35
C LEU A 972 9.14 56.80 42.28
N ALA A 973 8.81 56.41 41.04
CA ALA A 973 9.78 56.35 39.95
C ALA A 973 10.36 57.73 39.65
N VAL A 974 9.53 58.77 39.58
CA VAL A 974 9.97 60.16 39.34
C VAL A 974 10.93 60.65 40.42
N TYR A 975 10.61 60.36 41.68
CA TYR A 975 11.41 60.79 42.82
C TYR A 975 12.70 59.96 42.98
N CYS A 976 12.60 58.64 42.86
CA CYS A 976 13.68 57.73 43.19
C CYS A 976 14.71 57.59 42.07
N ARG A 977 14.39 57.94 40.82
CA ARG A 977 15.36 57.95 39.71
C ARG A 977 16.53 58.91 39.96
N PRO A 978 16.33 60.21 40.29
CA PRO A 978 17.42 61.10 40.70
C PRO A 978 18.10 60.65 42.01
N LEU A 979 17.32 60.21 43.00
CA LEU A 979 17.87 59.78 44.29
C LEU A 979 18.83 58.59 44.13
N TRP A 980 18.49 57.61 43.31
CA TRP A 980 19.36 56.48 43.03
C TRP A 980 20.71 56.94 42.45
N GLN A 981 20.72 57.90 41.52
CA GLN A 981 21.97 58.43 40.96
C GLN A 981 22.84 59.11 42.01
N GLU A 982 22.25 59.78 43.00
CA GLU A 982 22.96 60.42 44.12
C GLU A 982 23.63 59.38 45.03
N LEU A 983 23.01 58.21 45.20
CA LEU A 983 23.53 57.13 46.06
C LEU A 983 24.65 56.32 45.41
N GLN A 984 24.81 56.38 44.08
CA GLN A 984 25.82 55.59 43.38
C GLN A 984 27.19 56.28 43.35
N ASN A 985 28.08 55.90 44.27
CA ASN A 985 29.44 56.43 44.37
C ASN A 985 30.34 56.17 43.14
N ASN A 986 30.02 55.17 42.32
CA ASN A 986 30.83 54.77 41.16
C ASN A 986 30.25 55.24 39.81
N LEU A 987 29.15 56.00 39.82
CA LEU A 987 28.48 56.48 38.61
C LEU A 987 29.14 57.79 38.14
N HIS A 988 29.77 57.77 36.98
CA HIS A 988 30.43 58.95 36.40
C HIS A 988 29.51 59.71 35.43
N VAL A 989 28.62 58.98 34.74
CA VAL A 989 27.61 59.53 33.85
C VAL A 989 26.33 59.79 34.64
N ILE A 990 26.17 61.03 35.08
CA ILE A 990 25.04 61.47 35.89
C ILE A 990 24.03 62.17 34.96
N SER A 991 22.76 61.77 35.05
CA SER A 991 21.68 62.47 34.34
C SER A 991 21.29 63.71 35.12
N ILE A 992 20.95 64.78 34.42
CA ILE A 992 20.46 65.98 35.08
C ILE A 992 19.06 65.65 35.64
N PRO A 993 18.77 65.87 36.95
CA PRO A 993 17.48 65.49 37.56
C PRO A 993 16.28 66.09 36.83
N LEU A 994 16.42 67.34 36.40
CA LEU A 994 15.44 68.05 35.57
C LEU A 994 15.13 67.29 34.26
N PHE A 995 16.15 66.74 33.59
CA PHE A 995 15.96 65.94 32.40
C PHE A 995 15.21 64.63 32.69
N LEU A 996 15.54 63.91 33.77
CA LEU A 996 14.83 62.69 34.15
C LEU A 996 13.35 62.93 34.44
N MET A 997 13.03 64.03 35.12
CA MET A 997 11.64 64.43 35.41
C MET A 997 10.86 64.70 34.11
N VAL A 998 11.39 65.58 33.24
CA VAL A 998 10.75 65.92 31.96
C VAL A 998 10.64 64.70 31.05
N LYS A 999 11.69 63.86 31.00
CA LYS A 999 11.70 62.59 30.29
C LYS A 999 10.54 61.69 30.72
N THR A 1000 10.31 61.55 32.02
CA THR A 1000 9.24 60.69 32.54
C THR A 1000 7.85 61.22 32.15
N VAL A 1001 7.65 62.55 32.20
CA VAL A 1001 6.41 63.19 31.73
C VAL A 1001 6.20 62.90 30.23
N VAL A 1002 7.23 63.09 29.41
CA VAL A 1002 7.15 62.80 27.96
C VAL A 1002 6.84 61.34 27.72
N GLN A 1003 7.52 60.41 28.40
CA GLN A 1003 7.27 58.97 28.27
C GLN A 1003 5.81 58.61 28.57
N ILE A 1004 5.22 59.15 29.65
CA ILE A 1004 3.81 58.91 29.97
C ILE A 1004 2.88 59.51 28.92
N LEU A 1005 3.15 60.74 28.45
CA LEU A 1005 2.36 61.34 27.37
C LEU A 1005 2.39 60.47 26.10
N LEU A 1006 3.56 59.95 25.72
CA LEU A 1006 3.70 59.06 24.56
C LEU A 1006 2.95 57.74 24.76
N ILE A 1007 2.99 57.14 25.96
CA ILE A 1007 2.21 55.93 26.29
C ILE A 1007 0.70 56.22 26.20
N VAL A 1008 0.25 57.36 26.74
CA VAL A 1008 -1.16 57.76 26.67
C VAL A 1008 -1.61 57.95 25.23
N LEU A 1009 -0.81 58.64 24.39
CA LEU A 1009 -1.09 58.78 22.96
C LEU A 1009 -1.19 57.40 22.28
N ASN A 1010 -0.28 56.48 22.60
CA ASN A 1010 -0.26 55.12 22.05
C ASN A 1010 -1.49 54.30 22.47
N LYS A 1011 -1.93 54.38 23.73
CA LYS A 1011 -3.11 53.63 24.21
C LYS A 1011 -4.44 54.25 23.79
N THR A 1012 -4.45 55.54 23.41
CA THR A 1012 -5.68 56.28 23.08
C THR A 1012 -5.75 56.65 21.60
N LEU A 1013 -4.98 57.64 21.16
CA LEU A 1013 -5.06 58.22 19.83
C LEU A 1013 -4.59 57.28 18.73
N LYS A 1014 -3.54 56.46 18.93
CA LYS A 1014 -3.08 55.51 17.89
C LYS A 1014 -4.21 54.61 17.38
N ARG A 1015 -5.09 54.17 18.28
CA ARG A 1015 -6.25 53.32 17.96
C ARG A 1015 -7.42 54.08 17.34
N ALA A 1016 -7.56 55.36 17.68
CA ALA A 1016 -8.64 56.20 17.17
C ALA A 1016 -8.32 56.76 15.78
N ASP A 1017 -7.11 57.31 15.63
CA ASP A 1017 -6.58 57.89 14.40
C ASP A 1017 -5.04 57.85 14.46
N GLU A 1018 -4.49 56.90 13.72
CA GLU A 1018 -3.05 56.65 13.66
C GLU A 1018 -2.25 57.80 13.05
N VAL A 1019 -2.85 58.58 12.15
CA VAL A 1019 -2.19 59.73 11.51
C VAL A 1019 -2.04 60.88 12.51
N VAL A 1020 -3.12 61.19 13.24
CA VAL A 1020 -3.10 62.22 14.28
C VAL A 1020 -2.13 61.85 15.39
N HIS A 1021 -2.13 60.58 15.82
CA HIS A 1021 -1.14 60.04 16.75
C HIS A 1021 0.28 60.28 16.25
N GLY A 1022 0.58 59.90 15.01
CA GLY A 1022 1.90 60.03 14.40
C GLY A 1022 2.45 61.47 14.43
N PHE A 1023 1.65 62.47 14.06
CA PHE A 1023 2.09 63.87 14.10
C PHE A 1023 2.30 64.40 15.52
N LEU A 1024 1.41 64.09 16.47
CA LEU A 1024 1.56 64.50 17.87
C LEU A 1024 2.78 63.82 18.52
N PHE A 1025 3.00 62.55 18.21
CA PHE A 1025 4.17 61.78 18.65
C PHE A 1025 5.47 62.42 18.19
N VAL A 1026 5.59 62.74 16.89
CA VAL A 1026 6.76 63.45 16.33
C VAL A 1026 6.93 64.83 16.96
N GLY A 1027 5.83 65.58 17.16
CA GLY A 1027 5.86 66.89 17.83
C GLY A 1027 6.46 66.83 19.23
N LEU A 1028 6.04 65.86 20.06
CA LEU A 1028 6.59 65.65 21.40
C LEU A 1028 8.07 65.27 21.39
N LEU A 1029 8.51 64.46 20.42
CA LEU A 1029 9.93 64.13 20.26
C LEU A 1029 10.77 65.34 19.88
N ILE A 1030 10.29 66.20 18.98
CA ILE A 1030 10.96 67.45 18.59
C ILE A 1030 11.07 68.40 19.80
N LEU A 1031 10.00 68.56 20.59
CA LEU A 1031 10.03 69.34 21.82
C LEU A 1031 11.05 68.79 22.82
N SER A 1032 11.14 67.46 22.94
CA SER A 1032 12.12 66.78 23.80
C SER A 1032 13.56 67.02 23.33
N ILE A 1033 13.81 66.97 22.02
CA ILE A 1033 15.12 67.30 21.44
C ILE A 1033 15.49 68.76 21.73
N ALA A 1034 14.57 69.71 21.51
CA ALA A 1034 14.79 71.12 21.80
C ALA A 1034 15.09 71.37 23.29
N PHE A 1035 14.38 70.67 24.16
CA PHE A 1035 14.63 70.71 25.61
C PHE A 1035 16.04 70.20 25.96
N ILE A 1036 16.45 69.04 25.43
CA ILE A 1036 17.78 68.46 25.70
C ILE A 1036 18.89 69.36 25.17
N LEU A 1037 18.71 69.99 24.00
CA LEU A 1037 19.67 70.95 23.45
C LEU A 1037 19.89 72.15 24.38
N LYS A 1038 18.83 72.62 25.06
CA LYS A 1038 18.88 73.77 25.97
C LYS A 1038 19.47 73.41 27.34
N PHE A 1039 19.05 72.31 27.94
CA PHE A 1039 19.36 71.99 29.35
C PHE A 1039 20.45 70.92 29.52
N LYS A 1040 20.85 70.24 28.43
CA LYS A 1040 21.66 69.01 28.43
C LYS A 1040 20.94 67.86 29.16
N ALA A 1041 21.16 66.62 28.72
CA ALA A 1041 20.54 65.44 29.35
C ALA A 1041 21.44 64.82 30.44
N TYR A 1042 22.75 64.82 30.18
CA TYR A 1042 23.76 64.22 31.02
C TYR A 1042 24.92 65.19 31.24
N ASN A 1043 25.66 64.99 32.33
CA ASN A 1043 26.92 65.68 32.60
C ASN A 1043 28.06 65.28 31.65
N TYR A 1044 27.85 64.28 30.79
CA TYR A 1044 28.77 63.85 29.75
C TYR A 1044 28.22 64.25 28.36
N PRO A 1045 28.83 65.23 27.66
CA PRO A 1045 28.30 65.76 26.40
C PRO A 1045 28.08 64.70 25.31
N ARG A 1046 28.93 63.66 25.29
CA ARG A 1046 28.82 62.57 24.32
C ARG A 1046 27.52 61.77 24.48
N PHE A 1047 27.07 61.51 25.71
CA PHE A 1047 25.81 60.80 25.96
C PHE A 1047 24.60 61.69 25.65
N THR A 1048 24.68 62.98 25.97
CA THR A 1048 23.67 63.97 25.55
C THR A 1048 23.50 63.97 24.02
N PHE A 1049 24.61 63.92 23.29
CA PHE A 1049 24.59 63.83 21.83
C PHE A 1049 23.94 62.52 21.33
N TRP A 1050 24.27 61.36 21.91
CA TRP A 1050 23.64 60.09 21.54
C TRP A 1050 22.13 60.04 21.84
N GLN A 1051 21.68 60.65 22.93
CA GLN A 1051 20.25 60.77 23.22
C GLN A 1051 19.53 61.59 22.15
N ILE A 1052 20.10 62.73 21.74
CA ILE A 1052 19.55 63.55 20.66
C ILE A 1052 19.48 62.75 19.36
N LEU A 1053 20.55 62.01 19.03
CA LEU A 1053 20.62 61.20 17.82
C LEU A 1053 19.58 60.07 17.83
N SER A 1054 19.41 59.42 18.98
CA SER A 1054 18.38 58.40 19.22
C SER A 1054 16.98 58.97 18.96
N LEU A 1055 16.62 60.07 19.64
CA LEU A 1055 15.30 60.70 19.48
C LEU A 1055 15.06 61.22 18.05
N ALA A 1056 16.09 61.74 17.38
CA ALA A 1056 15.99 62.16 15.98
C ALA A 1056 15.74 60.96 15.04
N GLY A 1057 16.37 59.82 15.30
CA GLY A 1057 16.11 58.58 14.58
C GLY A 1057 14.68 58.08 14.78
N VAL A 1058 14.17 58.10 16.01
CA VAL A 1058 12.77 57.74 16.29
C VAL A 1058 11.80 58.71 15.60
N ALA A 1059 12.04 60.02 15.68
CA ALA A 1059 11.21 61.02 15.03
C ALA A 1059 11.18 60.85 13.51
N TRP A 1060 12.33 60.49 12.89
CA TRP A 1060 12.42 60.17 11.47
C TRP A 1060 11.56 58.96 11.09
N ILE A 1061 11.68 57.86 11.86
CA ILE A 1061 10.89 56.63 11.64
C ILE A 1061 9.40 56.93 11.78
N ALA A 1062 8.99 57.61 12.86
CA ALA A 1062 7.60 57.93 13.13
C ALA A 1062 7.00 58.87 12.06
N LEU A 1063 7.77 59.86 11.59
CA LEU A 1063 7.34 60.75 10.51
C LEU A 1063 7.09 59.98 9.22
N LEU A 1064 8.03 59.11 8.81
CA LEU A 1064 7.86 58.29 7.61
C LEU A 1064 6.72 57.28 7.74
N GLY A 1065 6.53 56.67 8.91
CA GLY A 1065 5.38 55.80 9.20
C GLY A 1065 4.04 56.53 9.06
N THR A 1066 3.97 57.77 9.56
CA THR A 1066 2.78 58.63 9.45
C THR A 1066 2.48 58.97 7.99
N ILE A 1067 3.50 59.37 7.21
CA ILE A 1067 3.33 59.73 5.79
C ILE A 1067 2.96 58.49 4.97
N PHE A 1068 3.54 57.33 5.27
CA PHE A 1068 3.21 56.07 4.62
C PHE A 1068 1.72 55.73 4.77
N PHE A 1069 1.17 55.89 5.98
CA PHE A 1069 -0.24 55.60 6.24
C PHE A 1069 -1.18 56.50 5.41
N ILE A 1070 -0.76 57.74 5.12
CA ILE A 1070 -1.49 58.68 4.26
C ILE A 1070 -1.40 58.27 2.78
N SER A 1071 -0.22 57.86 2.31
CA SER A 1071 0.04 57.71 0.88
C SER A 1071 -0.54 56.44 0.25
N ARG A 1072 -0.75 55.36 1.03
CA ARG A 1072 -1.27 54.05 0.57
C ARG A 1072 -0.51 53.44 -0.64
N ASP A 1073 0.74 53.84 -0.85
CA ASP A 1073 1.56 53.39 -1.98
C ASP A 1073 2.31 52.08 -1.73
N ASN A 1074 3.00 51.60 -2.76
CA ASN A 1074 3.84 50.40 -2.75
C ASN A 1074 4.89 50.42 -1.60
N ASN A 1075 5.11 49.27 -0.96
CA ASN A 1075 5.87 49.14 0.29
C ASN A 1075 7.40 49.39 0.14
N PHE A 1076 7.98 49.16 -1.04
CA PHE A 1076 9.44 49.09 -1.22
C PHE A 1076 10.19 50.44 -1.05
N PRO A 1077 9.76 51.57 -1.65
CA PRO A 1077 10.45 52.85 -1.51
C PRO A 1077 10.55 53.35 -0.07
N TRP A 1078 9.53 53.06 0.75
CA TRP A 1078 9.47 53.46 2.15
C TRP A 1078 10.54 52.77 3.00
N ILE A 1079 10.78 51.47 2.77
CA ILE A 1079 11.84 50.72 3.45
C ILE A 1079 13.21 51.34 3.13
N ALA A 1080 13.47 51.65 1.85
CA ALA A 1080 14.71 52.27 1.42
C ALA A 1080 14.93 53.66 2.07
N LEU A 1081 13.88 54.48 2.17
CA LEU A 1081 13.94 55.79 2.83
C LEU A 1081 14.19 55.70 4.33
N ILE A 1082 13.56 54.74 5.03
CA ILE A 1082 13.77 54.54 6.47
C ILE A 1082 15.22 54.09 6.73
N ILE A 1083 15.68 53.04 6.05
CA ILE A 1083 17.05 52.51 6.24
C ILE A 1083 18.09 53.56 5.83
N GLY A 1084 17.90 54.21 4.68
CA GLY A 1084 18.79 55.26 4.20
C GLY A 1084 18.90 56.43 5.18
N GLY A 1085 17.78 56.90 5.71
CA GLY A 1085 17.77 57.98 6.71
C GLY A 1085 18.41 57.60 8.04
N LEU A 1086 18.17 56.38 8.54
CA LEU A 1086 18.82 55.89 9.77
C LEU A 1086 20.33 55.74 9.60
N LEU A 1087 20.79 55.20 8.45
CA LEU A 1087 22.21 55.13 8.14
C LEU A 1087 22.83 56.52 8.06
N PHE A 1088 22.15 57.48 7.43
CA PHE A 1088 22.61 58.86 7.37
C PHE A 1088 22.77 59.49 8.77
N ILE A 1089 21.74 59.36 9.61
CA ILE A 1089 21.75 59.85 11.01
C ILE A 1089 22.91 59.19 11.78
N LEU A 1090 23.08 57.87 11.68
CA LEU A 1090 24.15 57.15 12.38
C LEU A 1090 25.55 57.55 11.89
N ILE A 1091 25.78 57.63 10.58
CA ILE A 1091 27.06 58.03 9.98
C ILE A 1091 27.41 59.47 10.40
N TYR A 1092 26.45 60.39 10.28
CA TYR A 1092 26.61 61.77 10.75
C TYR A 1092 26.95 61.80 12.25
N GLY A 1093 26.24 61.01 13.04
CA GLY A 1093 26.48 60.80 14.47
C GLY A 1093 27.92 60.39 14.77
N LEU A 1094 28.40 59.33 14.11
CA LEU A 1094 29.75 58.80 14.31
C LEU A 1094 30.85 59.80 13.90
N ILE A 1095 30.67 60.50 12.78
CA ILE A 1095 31.60 61.54 12.30
C ILE A 1095 31.65 62.69 13.31
N ARG A 1096 30.49 63.19 13.74
CA ARG A 1096 30.39 64.33 14.67
C ARG A 1096 30.91 63.96 16.06
N GLN A 1097 30.63 62.74 16.53
CA GLN A 1097 31.18 62.19 17.76
C GLN A 1097 32.71 62.21 17.72
N ARG A 1098 33.32 61.66 16.67
CA ARG A 1098 34.78 61.56 16.55
C ARG A 1098 35.46 62.92 16.54
N LYS A 1099 34.84 63.93 15.92
CA LYS A 1099 35.41 65.28 15.79
C LYS A 1099 35.13 66.20 16.98
N GLY A 1100 33.98 66.06 17.65
CA GLY A 1100 33.48 67.05 18.61
C GLY A 1100 33.30 66.56 20.05
N TYR A 1101 33.35 65.26 20.32
CA TYR A 1101 33.01 64.69 21.63
C TYR A 1101 34.07 63.66 22.09
N PRO A 1102 35.12 64.09 22.83
CA PRO A 1102 36.21 63.19 23.24
C PRO A 1102 35.73 62.05 24.15
N SER A 1103 36.40 60.89 24.06
CA SER A 1103 36.12 59.76 24.96
C SER A 1103 36.78 59.98 26.32
N LEU A 1104 35.98 60.37 27.31
CA LEU A 1104 36.44 60.56 28.69
C LEU A 1104 36.31 59.27 29.51
N LEU A 1105 35.39 58.39 29.16
CA LEU A 1105 35.29 57.06 29.74
C LEU A 1105 36.25 56.10 29.04
N PHE A 1106 37.02 55.34 29.81
CA PHE A 1106 37.89 54.27 29.32
C PHE A 1106 37.67 52.99 30.13
N ARG A 1107 37.93 51.84 29.51
CA ARG A 1107 37.96 50.54 30.21
C ARG A 1107 39.41 50.19 30.48
N LYS A 1108 39.77 49.87 31.73
CA LYS A 1108 41.10 49.31 32.03
C LYS A 1108 41.25 48.01 31.24
N LYS A 1109 42.37 47.85 30.53
CA LYS A 1109 42.64 46.68 29.70
C LYS A 1109 42.77 45.46 30.61
N THR A 1110 41.65 44.78 30.89
CA THR A 1110 41.65 43.49 31.58
C THR A 1110 42.29 42.46 30.66
N ARG A 1111 42.93 41.42 31.23
CA ARG A 1111 43.55 40.31 30.49
C ARG A 1111 42.62 39.87 29.35
N ASP A 1112 43.23 39.68 28.18
CA ASP A 1112 42.57 39.42 26.91
C ASP A 1112 41.54 38.28 27.06
N THR A 1113 40.26 38.63 27.07
CA THR A 1113 39.15 37.68 27.24
C THR A 1113 39.08 36.71 26.06
N SER A 1114 39.69 37.04 24.92
CA SER A 1114 39.86 36.10 23.81
C SER A 1114 40.76 34.92 24.17
N THR A 1115 41.72 35.10 25.10
CA THR A 1115 42.57 34.02 25.60
C THR A 1115 41.80 33.11 26.57
N LEU A 1116 40.89 33.67 27.37
CA LEU A 1116 40.00 32.90 28.27
C LEU A 1116 38.91 32.16 27.49
N PHE A 1117 38.34 32.76 26.44
CA PHE A 1117 37.43 32.11 25.51
C PHE A 1117 38.14 31.00 24.71
N ARG A 1118 39.37 31.26 24.21
CA ARG A 1118 40.18 30.20 23.58
C ARG A 1118 40.46 29.05 24.55
N PHE A 1119 40.74 29.33 25.82
CA PHE A 1119 41.00 28.32 26.85
C PHE A 1119 39.75 27.47 27.17
N ALA A 1120 38.57 28.09 27.27
CA ALA A 1120 37.31 27.38 27.53
C ALA A 1120 36.86 26.48 26.35
N PHE A 1121 37.22 26.84 25.11
CA PHE A 1121 36.78 26.13 23.90
C PHE A 1121 37.87 25.30 23.21
N THR A 1122 39.09 25.16 23.78
CA THR A 1122 40.15 24.27 23.26
C THR A 1122 40.21 22.88 23.88
N PHE A 1123 39.24 22.50 24.74
CA PHE A 1123 39.14 21.15 25.34
C PHE A 1123 38.75 20.01 24.37
N GLY A 1124 38.97 20.17 23.06
CA GLY A 1124 38.59 19.19 22.03
C GLY A 1124 39.73 18.65 21.16
N LYS A 1125 41.01 19.04 21.38
CA LYS A 1125 42.15 18.47 20.63
C LYS A 1125 43.23 17.95 21.58
N GLN A 1126 43.17 16.65 21.87
CA GLN A 1126 44.33 15.92 22.36
C GLN A 1126 45.38 15.84 21.25
N THR A 1127 46.32 16.76 21.23
CA THR A 1127 47.60 16.56 20.55
C THR A 1127 48.61 16.07 21.57
N LYS A 1128 48.98 14.78 21.47
CA LYS A 1128 50.17 14.19 22.07
C LYS A 1128 51.41 14.98 21.65
N ILE A 1129 52.03 15.74 22.55
CA ILE A 1129 53.46 16.11 22.43
C ILE A 1129 54.08 16.14 23.83
N GLY A 1130 55.00 15.19 24.05
CA GLY A 1130 56.38 15.44 24.45
C GLY A 1130 56.65 16.15 25.76
N SER A 1131 57.11 15.37 26.73
CA SER A 1131 57.87 15.76 27.91
C SER A 1131 58.89 16.88 27.66
N LYS A 1132 58.74 18.01 28.37
CA LYS A 1132 59.87 18.80 28.85
C LYS A 1132 59.53 19.42 30.21
N VAL A 1133 60.23 18.89 31.19
CA VAL A 1133 60.35 19.33 32.58
C VAL A 1133 60.86 20.77 32.64
N LEU A 1134 60.33 21.59 33.57
CA LEU A 1134 61.05 22.52 34.47
C LEU A 1134 60.05 23.36 35.31
N PRO A 1135 60.45 23.91 36.49
CA PRO A 1135 60.09 23.31 37.77
C PRO A 1135 59.13 24.16 38.62
N PHE A 1136 58.43 23.46 39.52
CA PHE A 1136 57.75 24.04 40.69
C PHE A 1136 58.77 24.47 41.75
N SER A 1137 58.76 25.76 42.11
CA SER A 1137 59.01 26.24 43.48
C SER A 1137 57.65 26.73 44.01
N GLY A 1138 57.05 26.22 45.06
CA GLY A 1138 57.63 25.87 46.34
C GLY A 1138 57.29 26.98 47.33
N ASN A 1139 56.05 27.00 47.85
CA ASN A 1139 55.82 27.36 49.25
C ASN A 1139 54.49 26.80 49.78
N LYS A 1140 54.64 26.06 50.88
CA LYS A 1140 53.62 25.41 51.70
C LYS A 1140 53.03 26.39 52.73
N SER A 1141 51.73 26.27 52.99
CA SER A 1141 51.09 26.26 54.33
C SER A 1141 49.57 26.15 54.12
N SER A 1142 48.96 24.97 54.22
CA SER A 1142 48.38 24.33 55.42
C SER A 1142 47.08 24.95 55.95
N SER A 1143 45.98 24.19 55.81
CA SER A 1143 44.79 24.01 56.68
C SER A 1143 43.48 24.06 55.87
N LEU A 1144 42.89 22.93 55.49
CA LEU A 1144 41.90 22.11 56.21
C LEU A 1144 40.47 22.71 56.25
N ARG A 1145 39.58 21.94 55.61
CA ARG A 1145 38.13 21.73 55.81
C ARG A 1145 37.09 22.60 55.07
N ASP A 1146 36.12 21.84 54.58
CA ASP A 1146 34.81 22.07 53.93
C ASP A 1146 34.77 22.49 52.45
#